data_AF-A0A8H6MV39-F1
#
_entry.id   AF-A0A8H6MV39-F1
#
_cell.length_a   1.000
_cell.length_b   1.000
_cell.length_c   1.000
_cell.angle_alpha   90.00
_cell.angle_beta   90.00
_cell.angle_gamma   90.00
#
_symmetry.space_group_name_H-M   'P 1'
#
loop_
_entity.id
_entity.type
_entity.pdbx_description
1 polymer ?
#
loop_
_entity_poly.entity_id
_entity_poly.type
_entity_poly.pdbx_seq_one_letter_code
_entity_poly.pdbx_strand_id
1 'polypeptide(L)'
;MDPEKSGLPPYSDVPSSHRHSHPHPHANSKRWLRPSRSMKLIVLCLGFIAFAQWRQLELLPTSKPSSNLSAARLQQDLATCAKLRHKPQDPIGLGREKNARYVEGTRPTLIRNATVWVGEAVEGTSPEDDRAGKGYSWITADVLVDQGLIQKVEAVISLDSLPKDTQIWDAKGRQLTSGIIDMHSHAGVDSLPELNGNQDTNEMSSDITPYVRSIDGINPFDHQIQVIKSGGVTTSLVLPGSGNNIGGEAYVIKHAVGKKDGRTEVSAEDMLADPDRNWRYMKMACGENAKRVYGKVGHSPFSRLGESWEFRHAFEQAANLIREQDDWCDAAEKNGVETLTKYLPQELKWESLSAALRGQVHINTHCYTVPDLEAFVDHTNEFKFPVRAFHHAHQTFLVPEILKRTWGGRPPASALFADNMYYKAESYIASEYAGKILWENGLTPVYVSDNPVLNAQHVLFEAAKAYKYGLLYHVALASVTSAPAELLGLGQRIGKIKPGFDADIAVWDSDPLSVGAAPVQVWIDGAAQFSDPFELNKPLTGPISPDPELAKTREETTDLNDVVFTGVVKVLLSGEEERPASDEPFNVVVSGGTIKCVGTCSEEVAAAKSSSKKIIDLKNGHVTESFTAFGSTIGLNEIDAEADTDNGRSPGFSRGIDGLVLDNKKLHVAHRYGVTKAISAPKFSGQATHSGTSVGFNTGALHAFEKGAVWGEDVALHRTLSLAAKRGENPSLSGVIGSLRHTLLEAVASNDTGSDPFSEAAHLKKVVNGELPLVLTVHSADAIVAALRVKSEVEEALAAKSQPAKSPKIKVAIIGGAESHLVAKELAAADVGVVLAPFEPYSSTWDQRRSLTGAPLTNGTAVDVLVDAGVVLAVGLEEDWRIRDLGLAAGIAHKNGGGRLSEKKALDLVSNNVYKILGLEEPQARKAGHFIVYEGNPLEIEGRVRAVGSGRETVAVFDRKYTSRYFSAQPTTTMTRAAVVCVSHGGGPMPVLGDPGHASITASLKERVPKILKLNTPDAPRAIVVVTAHWSEGRPTISSAGSHDLYYDYGGFPREAYSLEYPAPGSPSIAEELKQALEKEGLSPVLNSRRGWDHGVFIPMLLVNPAANIPIIQLSVLASEDAEEHLRMGRALSTLRDSNVAILGSGFASLHNFSKMRSLFMGDPSAGAKLGKQVGEWNAELTDAVAKEKLEDRTQALAGWRKFAHSYDMHPRGGGEHFMPLLVCAGAAGDEAVGIYKDDFHGVDINTYYWGDVRV
;
A
#
# COMPACT_ATOMS: atom_id res chain seq x y z
N MET A 1 -44.72 15.70 -22.53
CA MET A 1 -44.59 14.42 -23.24
C MET A 1 -44.12 14.78 -24.63
N ASP A 2 -42.81 14.72 -24.84
CA ASP A 2 -42.14 15.00 -26.12
C ASP A 2 -41.55 13.68 -26.63
N PRO A 3 -41.76 13.27 -27.90
CA PRO A 3 -41.40 11.94 -28.37
C PRO A 3 -40.15 11.96 -29.24
N GLU A 4 -38.96 11.89 -28.63
CA GLU A 4 -37.73 11.47 -29.34
C GLU A 4 -36.82 10.65 -28.41
N LYS A 5 -37.23 9.40 -28.13
CA LYS A 5 -36.34 8.31 -27.67
C LYS A 5 -36.88 6.97 -28.17
N SER A 6 -36.62 6.62 -29.42
CA SER A 6 -36.86 5.25 -29.91
C SER A 6 -36.02 4.96 -31.14
N GLY A 7 -35.05 4.03 -31.02
CA GLY A 7 -34.31 3.54 -32.17
C GLY A 7 -33.11 2.66 -31.84
N LEU A 8 -33.32 1.54 -31.13
CA LEU A 8 -32.41 0.39 -31.21
C LEU A 8 -33.10 -0.73 -32.01
N PRO A 9 -32.49 -1.29 -33.08
CA PRO A 9 -33.06 -2.41 -33.83
C PRO A 9 -32.79 -3.76 -33.13
N PRO A 10 -33.59 -4.81 -33.42
CA PRO A 10 -33.59 -6.07 -32.67
C PRO A 10 -32.40 -6.96 -33.02
N TYR A 11 -31.87 -7.66 -32.01
CA TYR A 11 -30.79 -8.65 -32.11
C TYR A 11 -31.31 -9.99 -32.63
N SER A 12 -30.52 -10.67 -33.47
CA SER A 12 -30.69 -12.08 -33.82
C SER A 12 -29.48 -12.89 -33.38
N ASP A 13 -29.71 -13.94 -32.60
CA ASP A 13 -28.71 -14.90 -32.10
C ASP A 13 -28.05 -15.72 -33.23
N VAL A 14 -26.76 -16.04 -33.04
CA VAL A 14 -26.03 -17.06 -33.83
C VAL A 14 -25.62 -18.21 -32.89
N PRO A 15 -25.85 -19.49 -33.25
CA PRO A 15 -25.66 -20.60 -32.33
C PRO A 15 -24.24 -21.18 -32.32
N SER A 16 -23.81 -21.60 -31.13
CA SER A 16 -22.60 -22.38 -30.82
C SER A 16 -22.64 -23.80 -31.38
N SER A 17 -21.52 -24.33 -31.90
CA SER A 17 -21.38 -25.73 -32.28
C SER A 17 -20.27 -26.47 -31.53
N HIS A 18 -20.61 -27.62 -30.94
CA HIS A 18 -19.67 -28.61 -30.37
C HIS A 18 -19.65 -29.93 -31.19
N ARG A 19 -18.42 -30.34 -31.57
CA ARG A 19 -17.74 -31.66 -31.52
C ARG A 19 -18.27 -32.99 -32.15
N HIS A 20 -17.30 -33.61 -32.86
CA HIS A 20 -16.86 -35.03 -32.98
C HIS A 20 -17.52 -36.05 -33.94
N SER A 21 -16.70 -36.67 -34.83
CA SER A 21 -16.27 -38.10 -34.80
C SER A 21 -15.46 -38.56 -36.05
N HIS A 22 -14.43 -39.42 -35.86
CA HIS A 22 -13.62 -40.21 -36.85
C HIS A 22 -14.44 -41.36 -37.52
N PRO A 23 -13.92 -42.28 -38.41
CA PRO A 23 -12.54 -42.60 -38.91
C PRO A 23 -12.36 -42.93 -40.45
N HIS A 24 -11.08 -43.22 -40.83
CA HIS A 24 -10.40 -43.91 -42.01
C HIS A 24 -11.22 -44.76 -43.05
N PRO A 25 -10.70 -45.23 -44.24
CA PRO A 25 -9.30 -45.58 -44.62
C PRO A 25 -8.80 -45.48 -46.11
N HIS A 26 -7.50 -45.82 -46.32
CA HIS A 26 -6.76 -46.48 -47.45
C HIS A 26 -6.91 -46.13 -48.97
N ALA A 27 -5.75 -45.94 -49.65
CA ALA A 27 -5.18 -46.81 -50.72
C ALA A 27 -4.57 -46.12 -51.99
N ASN A 28 -3.30 -46.45 -52.25
CA ASN A 28 -2.62 -46.85 -53.51
C ASN A 28 -2.43 -45.93 -54.75
N SER A 29 -1.14 -45.65 -54.98
CA SER A 29 -0.31 -45.59 -56.22
C SER A 29 -0.90 -45.88 -57.62
N LYS A 30 -0.53 -45.08 -58.64
CA LYS A 30 0.48 -45.38 -59.70
C LYS A 30 0.52 -44.35 -60.85
N ARG A 31 1.72 -43.83 -61.10
CA ARG A 31 2.48 -43.62 -62.36
C ARG A 31 1.81 -43.20 -63.71
N TRP A 32 2.36 -42.09 -64.23
CA TRP A 32 2.98 -41.84 -65.56
C TRP A 32 2.11 -41.58 -66.81
N LEU A 33 2.30 -40.40 -67.44
CA LEU A 33 2.95 -40.19 -68.76
C LEU A 33 2.81 -38.75 -69.26
N ARG A 34 3.87 -38.24 -69.91
CA ARG A 34 3.92 -36.94 -70.63
C ARG A 34 3.78 -37.16 -72.14
N PRO A 35 3.19 -36.21 -72.89
CA PRO A 35 3.67 -35.86 -74.23
C PRO A 35 3.96 -34.34 -74.35
N SER A 36 5.15 -33.96 -74.84
CA SER A 36 5.49 -33.62 -76.24
C SER A 36 5.19 -32.16 -76.62
N ARG A 37 6.24 -31.44 -77.01
CA ARG A 37 6.39 -29.96 -77.01
C ARG A 37 5.83 -29.22 -78.22
N SER A 38 5.23 -29.87 -79.20
CA SER A 38 4.71 -29.23 -80.43
C SER A 38 3.27 -28.72 -80.33
N MET A 39 2.54 -29.06 -79.26
CA MET A 39 1.16 -28.63 -79.01
C MET A 39 1.06 -27.30 -78.21
N LYS A 40 2.21 -26.74 -77.79
CA LYS A 40 2.26 -25.52 -76.96
C LYS A 40 2.16 -24.22 -77.76
N LEU A 41 2.53 -24.20 -79.04
CA LEU A 41 2.52 -22.94 -79.83
C LEU A 41 1.12 -22.57 -80.34
N ILE A 42 0.30 -23.56 -80.69
CA ILE A 42 -1.08 -23.32 -81.17
C ILE A 42 -2.02 -22.95 -80.00
N VAL A 43 -1.82 -23.55 -78.82
CA VAL A 43 -2.56 -23.20 -77.59
C VAL A 43 -2.18 -21.80 -77.09
N LEU A 44 -0.95 -21.34 -77.31
CA LEU A 44 -0.52 -19.98 -76.95
C LEU A 44 -1.17 -18.92 -77.86
N CYS A 45 -1.30 -19.15 -79.16
CA CYS A 45 -1.94 -18.20 -80.07
C CYS A 45 -3.48 -18.14 -79.87
N LEU A 46 -4.14 -19.28 -79.66
CA LEU A 46 -5.57 -19.31 -79.31
C LEU A 46 -5.81 -18.74 -77.90
N GLY A 47 -4.90 -18.99 -76.96
CA GLY A 47 -4.92 -18.38 -75.63
C GLY A 47 -4.76 -16.86 -75.68
N PHE A 48 -3.94 -16.33 -76.58
CA PHE A 48 -3.76 -14.88 -76.73
C PHE A 48 -4.97 -14.20 -77.37
N ILE A 49 -5.63 -14.84 -78.34
CA ILE A 49 -6.87 -14.33 -78.95
C ILE A 49 -8.04 -14.41 -77.95
N ALA A 50 -8.15 -15.51 -77.20
CA ALA A 50 -9.13 -15.63 -76.13
C ALA A 50 -8.88 -14.63 -75.00
N PHE A 51 -7.61 -14.37 -74.64
CA PHE A 51 -7.23 -13.35 -73.67
C PHE A 51 -7.52 -11.92 -74.16
N ALA A 52 -7.28 -11.64 -75.45
CA ALA A 52 -7.59 -10.35 -76.06
C ALA A 52 -9.10 -10.09 -76.17
N GLN A 53 -9.91 -11.11 -76.47
CA GLN A 53 -11.38 -10.99 -76.47
C GLN A 53 -11.97 -10.96 -75.05
N TRP A 54 -11.38 -11.68 -74.09
CA TRP A 54 -11.74 -11.57 -72.66
C TRP A 54 -11.48 -10.13 -72.15
N ARG A 55 -10.31 -9.55 -72.47
CA ARG A 55 -9.98 -8.16 -72.14
C ARG A 55 -10.95 -7.13 -72.74
N GLN A 56 -11.59 -7.42 -73.88
CA GLN A 56 -12.64 -6.55 -74.44
C GLN A 56 -14.00 -6.72 -73.76
N LEU A 57 -14.30 -7.88 -73.16
CA LEU A 57 -15.49 -8.10 -72.33
C LEU A 57 -15.37 -7.48 -70.93
N GLU A 58 -14.15 -7.25 -70.42
CA GLU A 58 -13.89 -6.52 -69.16
C GLU A 58 -14.13 -4.99 -69.27
N LEU A 59 -14.38 -4.46 -70.47
CA LEU A 59 -14.63 -3.02 -70.70
C LEU A 59 -16.13 -2.67 -70.86
N LEU A 60 -17.03 -3.62 -70.64
CA LEU A 60 -18.43 -3.27 -70.36
C LEU A 60 -18.48 -2.76 -68.91
N PRO A 61 -19.12 -1.60 -68.62
CA PRO A 61 -19.32 -1.17 -67.26
C PRO A 61 -20.24 -2.20 -66.60
N THR A 62 -19.66 -3.16 -65.88
CA THR A 62 -20.40 -3.95 -64.91
C THR A 62 -20.96 -2.92 -63.93
N SER A 63 -22.29 -2.82 -63.88
CA SER A 63 -22.98 -2.08 -62.85
C SER A 63 -22.32 -2.45 -61.52
N LYS A 64 -21.68 -1.48 -60.85
CA LYS A 64 -21.12 -1.68 -59.51
C LYS A 64 -22.18 -2.46 -58.73
N PRO A 65 -21.87 -3.64 -58.16
CA PRO A 65 -22.86 -4.37 -57.40
C PRO A 65 -23.34 -3.42 -56.31
N SER A 66 -24.58 -2.94 -56.45
CA SER A 66 -25.19 -2.09 -55.44
C SER A 66 -25.28 -2.95 -54.19
N SER A 67 -24.60 -2.55 -53.13
CA SER A 67 -24.79 -3.15 -51.82
C SER A 67 -26.29 -3.23 -51.52
N ASN A 68 -26.78 -4.39 -51.06
CA ASN A 68 -28.17 -4.51 -50.58
C ASN A 68 -28.38 -3.82 -49.21
N LEU A 69 -27.39 -3.06 -48.73
CA LEU A 69 -27.41 -2.33 -47.47
C LEU A 69 -27.93 -0.91 -47.67
N SER A 70 -28.49 -0.33 -46.60
CA SER A 70 -28.99 1.04 -46.60
C SER A 70 -27.83 2.02 -46.72
N ALA A 71 -27.78 2.78 -47.84
CA ALA A 71 -26.79 3.82 -48.07
C ALA A 71 -26.80 4.89 -46.96
N ALA A 72 -27.99 5.24 -46.45
CA ALA A 72 -28.13 6.18 -45.34
C ALA A 72 -27.47 5.66 -44.05
N ARG A 73 -27.65 4.38 -43.74
CA ARG A 73 -27.00 3.76 -42.57
C ARG A 73 -25.49 3.66 -42.76
N LEU A 74 -25.02 3.28 -43.95
CA LEU A 74 -23.58 3.22 -44.23
C LEU A 74 -22.92 4.61 -44.14
N GLN A 75 -23.63 5.67 -44.53
CA GLN A 75 -23.14 7.04 -44.35
C GLN A 75 -23.08 7.44 -42.87
N GLN A 76 -24.04 7.01 -42.04
CA GLN A 76 -23.99 7.18 -40.58
C GLN A 76 -22.84 6.39 -39.94
N ASP A 77 -22.60 5.17 -40.42
CA ASP A 77 -21.47 4.34 -39.97
C ASP A 77 -20.13 5.02 -40.35
N LEU A 78 -20.01 5.58 -41.56
CA LEU A 78 -18.83 6.36 -41.97
C LEU A 78 -18.64 7.60 -41.09
N ALA A 79 -19.72 8.29 -40.70
CA ALA A 79 -19.62 9.40 -39.75
C ALA A 79 -19.16 8.93 -38.35
N THR A 80 -19.46 7.69 -37.97
CA THR A 80 -19.02 7.09 -36.70
C THR A 80 -17.51 6.81 -36.69
N CYS A 81 -16.90 6.51 -37.85
CA CYS A 81 -15.44 6.34 -37.97
C CYS A 81 -14.64 7.53 -37.43
N ALA A 82 -15.14 8.75 -37.66
CA ALA A 82 -14.50 9.97 -37.13
C ALA A 82 -14.51 9.99 -35.59
N LYS A 83 -15.59 9.52 -34.95
CA LYS A 83 -15.69 9.42 -33.49
C LYS A 83 -14.76 8.35 -32.93
N LEU A 84 -14.67 7.19 -33.59
CA LEU A 84 -13.75 6.12 -33.20
C LEU A 84 -12.29 6.58 -33.24
N ARG A 85 -11.92 7.48 -34.18
CA ARG A 85 -10.55 7.99 -34.33
C ARG A 85 -10.27 9.25 -33.51
N HIS A 86 -11.29 9.83 -32.86
CA HIS A 86 -11.13 11.04 -32.07
C HIS A 86 -10.30 10.78 -30.81
N LYS A 87 -9.40 11.70 -30.47
CA LYS A 87 -8.68 11.70 -29.20
C LYS A 87 -9.27 12.77 -28.29
N PRO A 88 -9.79 12.38 -27.11
CA PRO A 88 -10.25 13.32 -26.11
C PRO A 88 -9.21 14.39 -25.76
N GLN A 89 -9.71 15.53 -25.30
CA GLN A 89 -8.91 16.62 -24.76
C GLN A 89 -9.51 17.06 -23.44
N ASP A 90 -8.65 17.50 -22.53
CA ASP A 90 -9.12 18.06 -21.27
C ASP A 90 -9.98 19.30 -21.54
N PRO A 91 -11.15 19.44 -20.89
CA PRO A 91 -11.99 20.61 -21.05
C PRO A 91 -11.28 21.87 -20.60
N ILE A 92 -11.48 22.96 -21.34
CA ILE A 92 -10.87 24.26 -21.02
C ILE A 92 -11.38 24.81 -19.68
N GLY A 93 -10.49 25.46 -18.94
CA GLY A 93 -10.84 26.28 -17.78
C GLY A 93 -11.08 27.72 -18.17
N LEU A 94 -9.97 28.44 -18.39
CA LEU A 94 -9.95 29.85 -18.76
C LEU A 94 -10.56 30.08 -20.16
N GLY A 95 -11.28 31.19 -20.31
CA GLY A 95 -11.95 31.58 -21.57
C GLY A 95 -13.42 31.17 -21.66
N ARG A 96 -13.94 30.44 -20.65
CA ARG A 96 -15.36 30.19 -20.49
C ARG A 96 -16.06 31.41 -19.90
N GLU A 97 -17.21 31.77 -20.47
CA GLU A 97 -18.06 32.83 -19.91
C GLU A 97 -18.84 32.35 -18.68
N LYS A 98 -19.14 31.05 -18.63
CA LYS A 98 -20.04 30.45 -17.63
C LYS A 98 -19.73 28.97 -17.44
N ASN A 99 -19.91 28.47 -16.22
CA ASN A 99 -19.86 27.04 -15.92
C ASN A 99 -21.11 26.34 -16.49
N ALA A 100 -20.93 25.20 -17.16
CA ALA A 100 -22.03 24.41 -17.72
C ALA A 100 -23.06 23.95 -16.67
N ARG A 101 -22.65 23.84 -15.40
CA ARG A 101 -23.48 23.46 -14.26
C ARG A 101 -23.99 24.67 -13.47
N TYR A 102 -23.81 25.90 -13.97
CA TYR A 102 -24.25 27.08 -13.24
C TYR A 102 -25.75 27.08 -13.02
N VAL A 103 -26.13 27.37 -11.77
CA VAL A 103 -27.51 27.53 -11.34
C VAL A 103 -27.98 28.95 -11.66
N GLU A 104 -28.94 29.08 -12.57
CA GLU A 104 -29.53 30.38 -12.94
C GLU A 104 -30.10 31.13 -11.74
N GLY A 105 -29.76 32.42 -11.63
CA GLY A 105 -30.17 33.26 -10.51
C GLY A 105 -29.26 33.18 -9.27
N THR A 106 -28.19 32.37 -9.30
CA THR A 106 -27.15 32.43 -8.26
C THR A 106 -26.42 33.75 -8.34
N ARG A 107 -26.49 34.55 -7.27
CA ARG A 107 -25.85 35.86 -7.21
C ARG A 107 -24.32 35.73 -7.18
N PRO A 108 -23.57 36.69 -7.75
CA PRO A 108 -22.13 36.77 -7.56
C PRO A 108 -21.81 36.78 -6.06
N THR A 109 -20.74 36.13 -5.65
CA THR A 109 -20.30 36.08 -4.26
C THR A 109 -18.84 36.49 -4.16
N LEU A 110 -18.57 37.49 -3.32
CA LEU A 110 -17.23 37.88 -2.92
C LEU A 110 -16.91 37.27 -1.55
N ILE A 111 -15.98 36.33 -1.54
CA ILE A 111 -15.39 35.78 -0.32
C ILE A 111 -14.21 36.68 0.06
N ARG A 112 -14.33 37.45 1.14
CA ARG A 112 -13.32 38.43 1.56
C ARG A 112 -12.42 37.91 2.66
N ASN A 113 -11.21 38.47 2.73
CA ASN A 113 -10.29 38.27 3.84
C ASN A 113 -10.01 36.77 4.09
N ALA A 114 -9.75 36.00 3.03
CA ALA A 114 -9.42 34.59 3.14
C ALA A 114 -7.91 34.37 3.12
N THR A 115 -7.46 33.31 3.78
CA THR A 115 -6.10 32.75 3.66
C THR A 115 -6.17 31.61 2.64
N VAL A 116 -5.83 31.89 1.38
CA VAL A 116 -6.09 31.03 0.22
C VAL A 116 -4.91 30.12 -0.09
N TRP A 117 -5.19 28.84 -0.30
CA TRP A 117 -4.28 27.88 -0.93
C TRP A 117 -4.60 27.78 -2.42
N VAL A 118 -3.69 28.26 -3.26
CA VAL A 118 -3.89 28.30 -4.72
C VAL A 118 -3.88 26.89 -5.34
N GLY A 119 -3.11 25.95 -4.78
CA GLY A 119 -3.01 24.57 -5.27
C GLY A 119 -1.93 24.32 -6.33
N GLU A 120 -1.03 25.28 -6.54
CA GLU A 120 0.15 25.17 -7.41
C GLU A 120 1.26 26.13 -6.96
N ALA A 121 2.49 25.87 -7.39
CA ALA A 121 3.62 26.77 -7.15
C ALA A 121 3.46 28.11 -7.88
N VAL A 122 4.01 29.18 -7.32
CA VAL A 122 4.05 30.49 -7.98
C VAL A 122 4.71 30.40 -9.36
N GLU A 123 4.20 31.20 -10.30
CA GLU A 123 4.71 31.25 -11.66
C GLU A 123 6.23 31.53 -11.70
N GLY A 124 6.96 30.77 -12.52
CA GLY A 124 8.41 30.85 -12.63
C GLY A 124 9.20 29.90 -11.70
N THR A 125 8.52 29.12 -10.86
CA THR A 125 9.16 28.06 -10.05
C THR A 125 9.72 26.95 -10.96
N SER A 126 10.96 26.50 -10.73
CA SER A 126 11.54 25.40 -11.52
C SER A 126 10.89 24.05 -11.17
N PRO A 127 10.93 23.04 -12.05
CA PRO A 127 10.39 21.71 -11.75
C PRO A 127 10.98 21.07 -10.49
N GLU A 128 12.28 21.30 -10.21
CA GLU A 128 12.95 20.79 -9.02
C GLU A 128 12.47 21.49 -7.74
N ASP A 129 12.26 22.80 -7.82
CA ASP A 129 11.78 23.61 -6.71
C ASP A 129 10.29 23.34 -6.43
N ASP A 130 9.47 23.17 -7.47
CA ASP A 130 8.08 22.71 -7.38
C ASP A 130 8.01 21.35 -6.68
N ARG A 131 8.84 20.38 -7.13
CA ARG A 131 8.94 19.05 -6.50
C ARG A 131 9.36 19.12 -5.03
N ALA A 132 10.19 20.07 -4.66
CA ALA A 132 10.63 20.30 -3.28
C ALA A 132 9.61 21.09 -2.45
N GLY A 133 8.49 21.53 -3.05
CA GLY A 133 7.47 22.35 -2.39
C GLY A 133 7.81 23.82 -2.24
N LYS A 134 8.87 24.30 -2.91
CA LYS A 134 9.19 25.72 -2.96
C LYS A 134 8.20 26.43 -3.88
N GLY A 135 7.88 27.68 -3.56
CA GLY A 135 6.90 28.45 -4.30
C GLY A 135 5.44 28.15 -3.92
N TYR A 136 5.17 27.21 -3.01
CA TYR A 136 3.85 27.03 -2.41
C TYR A 136 3.72 27.89 -1.16
N SER A 137 2.61 28.61 -1.02
CA SER A 137 2.30 29.38 0.18
C SER A 137 0.82 29.65 0.31
N TRP A 138 0.39 29.92 1.54
CA TRP A 138 -0.91 30.51 1.82
C TRP A 138 -0.84 32.02 1.57
N ILE A 139 -1.76 32.56 0.76
CA ILE A 139 -1.83 33.98 0.45
C ILE A 139 -3.08 34.61 1.05
N THR A 140 -3.00 35.86 1.50
CA THR A 140 -4.21 36.62 1.87
C THR A 140 -4.86 37.20 0.62
N ALA A 141 -6.11 36.85 0.35
CA ALA A 141 -6.83 37.30 -0.84
C ALA A 141 -8.35 37.37 -0.63
N ASP A 142 -8.98 38.21 -1.46
CA ASP A 142 -10.40 38.19 -1.77
C ASP A 142 -10.61 37.30 -3.02
N VAL A 143 -11.66 36.47 -3.00
CA VAL A 143 -12.04 35.56 -4.10
C VAL A 143 -13.43 35.94 -4.60
N LEU A 144 -13.52 36.37 -5.87
CA LEU A 144 -14.81 36.65 -6.52
C LEU A 144 -15.26 35.44 -7.32
N VAL A 145 -16.47 34.99 -7.06
CA VAL A 145 -17.16 33.92 -7.77
C VAL A 145 -18.38 34.49 -8.48
N ASP A 146 -18.53 34.17 -9.76
CA ASP A 146 -19.71 34.50 -10.56
C ASP A 146 -19.86 33.51 -11.72
N GLN A 147 -21.09 33.29 -12.18
CA GLN A 147 -21.42 32.37 -13.27
C GLN A 147 -20.87 30.95 -13.05
N GLY A 148 -20.73 30.56 -11.78
CA GLY A 148 -20.21 29.26 -11.33
C GLY A 148 -18.71 29.06 -11.55
N LEU A 149 -17.99 30.16 -11.79
CA LEU A 149 -16.55 30.21 -12.01
C LEU A 149 -15.90 31.13 -10.98
N ILE A 150 -14.64 30.85 -10.66
CA ILE A 150 -13.75 31.79 -9.98
C ILE A 150 -13.39 32.85 -11.01
N GLN A 151 -13.75 34.10 -10.76
CA GLN A 151 -13.50 35.22 -11.66
C GLN A 151 -12.19 35.93 -11.32
N LYS A 152 -11.93 36.14 -10.03
CA LYS A 152 -10.76 36.87 -9.54
C LYS A 152 -10.25 36.30 -8.23
N VAL A 153 -8.94 36.35 -8.06
CA VAL A 153 -8.21 36.07 -6.81
C VAL A 153 -7.19 37.19 -6.66
N GLU A 154 -7.48 38.17 -5.80
CA GLU A 154 -6.70 39.40 -5.66
C GLU A 154 -6.54 39.74 -4.18
N ALA A 155 -5.48 40.46 -3.79
CA ALA A 155 -5.27 40.82 -2.38
C ALA A 155 -6.45 41.60 -1.78
N VAL A 156 -7.06 42.49 -2.57
CA VAL A 156 -8.26 43.27 -2.21
C VAL A 156 -9.08 43.51 -3.48
N ILE A 157 -10.38 43.18 -3.44
CA ILE A 157 -11.32 43.51 -4.53
C ILE A 157 -12.22 44.67 -4.08
N SER A 158 -12.25 45.75 -4.89
CA SER A 158 -13.06 46.93 -4.57
C SER A 158 -14.55 46.64 -4.71
N LEU A 159 -15.34 46.94 -3.66
CA LEU A 159 -16.79 46.77 -3.66
C LEU A 159 -17.49 47.62 -4.73
N ASP A 160 -16.93 48.79 -5.06
CA ASP A 160 -17.48 49.69 -6.09
C ASP A 160 -17.37 49.11 -7.50
N SER A 161 -16.49 48.11 -7.69
CA SER A 161 -16.30 47.43 -8.98
C SER A 161 -17.26 46.26 -9.20
N LEU A 162 -18.10 45.93 -8.22
CA LEU A 162 -18.96 44.75 -8.22
C LEU A 162 -20.43 45.08 -8.48
N PRO A 163 -21.20 44.14 -9.07
CA PRO A 163 -22.65 44.26 -9.13
C PRO A 163 -23.27 44.52 -7.74
N LYS A 164 -24.26 45.40 -7.66
CA LYS A 164 -24.88 45.82 -6.39
C LYS A 164 -25.54 44.69 -5.60
N ASP A 165 -25.91 43.60 -6.27
CA ASP A 165 -26.54 42.41 -5.71
C ASP A 165 -25.51 41.33 -5.30
N THR A 166 -24.20 41.61 -5.42
CA THR A 166 -23.13 40.70 -5.01
C THR A 166 -23.23 40.40 -3.52
N GLN A 167 -23.22 39.11 -3.18
CA GLN A 167 -23.19 38.66 -1.80
C GLN A 167 -21.78 38.80 -1.24
N ILE A 168 -21.64 39.40 -0.07
CA ILE A 168 -20.36 39.52 0.63
C ILE A 168 -20.32 38.47 1.73
N TRP A 169 -19.31 37.60 1.70
CA TRP A 169 -19.07 36.60 2.73
C TRP A 169 -17.66 36.82 3.30
N ASP A 170 -17.56 37.12 4.58
CA ASP A 170 -16.27 37.40 5.25
C ASP A 170 -15.68 36.12 5.84
N ALA A 171 -14.53 35.68 5.32
CA ALA A 171 -13.82 34.50 5.80
C ALA A 171 -13.13 34.73 7.15
N LYS A 172 -12.96 35.98 7.60
CA LYS A 172 -12.30 36.35 8.87
C LYS A 172 -10.87 35.80 9.01
N GLY A 173 -10.13 35.76 7.90
CA GLY A 173 -8.77 35.24 7.84
C GLY A 173 -8.67 33.71 7.72
N ARG A 174 -9.80 32.99 7.67
CA ARG A 174 -9.82 31.52 7.59
C ARG A 174 -9.17 30.97 6.33
N GLN A 175 -8.67 29.74 6.45
CA GLN A 175 -8.11 28.98 5.36
C GLN A 175 -9.18 28.64 4.32
N LEU A 176 -8.85 28.82 3.05
CA LEU A 176 -9.69 28.53 1.89
C LEU A 176 -8.92 27.67 0.90
N THR A 177 -9.50 26.54 0.51
CA THR A 177 -8.95 25.63 -0.51
C THR A 177 -9.94 25.47 -1.65
N SER A 178 -9.49 24.89 -2.77
CA SER A 178 -10.41 24.24 -3.70
C SER A 178 -11.18 23.13 -2.98
N GLY A 179 -12.32 22.72 -3.54
CA GLY A 179 -13.07 21.57 -3.06
C GLY A 179 -12.24 20.29 -3.09
N ILE A 180 -12.44 19.44 -2.08
CA ILE A 180 -11.75 18.15 -1.97
C ILE A 180 -12.29 17.19 -3.04
N ILE A 181 -11.39 16.43 -3.66
CA ILE A 181 -11.69 15.51 -4.76
C ILE A 181 -11.31 14.09 -4.34
N ASP A 182 -12.32 13.23 -4.25
CA ASP A 182 -12.16 11.82 -3.92
C ASP A 182 -12.21 10.96 -5.19
N MET A 183 -11.06 10.55 -5.69
CA MET A 183 -10.96 9.82 -6.96
C MET A 183 -11.27 8.32 -6.86
N HIS A 184 -11.73 7.82 -5.70
CA HIS A 184 -12.28 6.47 -5.58
C HIS A 184 -13.43 6.44 -4.57
N SER A 185 -14.65 6.36 -5.07
CA SER A 185 -15.84 6.28 -4.25
C SER A 185 -16.89 5.36 -4.87
N HIS A 186 -17.77 4.83 -4.01
CA HIS A 186 -19.00 4.13 -4.40
C HIS A 186 -20.25 4.91 -3.99
N ALA A 187 -20.12 6.20 -3.65
CA ALA A 187 -21.24 7.04 -3.24
C ALA A 187 -22.40 7.00 -4.26
N GLY A 188 -23.61 6.72 -3.76
CA GLY A 188 -24.83 6.64 -4.55
C GLY A 188 -25.11 5.29 -5.21
N VAL A 189 -24.09 4.46 -5.48
CA VAL A 189 -24.26 3.07 -5.96
C VAL A 189 -24.14 2.03 -4.84
N ASP A 190 -23.37 2.35 -3.79
CA ASP A 190 -23.37 1.67 -2.50
C ASP A 190 -24.10 2.56 -1.49
N SER A 191 -25.43 2.52 -1.57
CA SER A 191 -26.27 3.50 -0.88
C SER A 191 -26.33 3.28 0.62
N LEU A 192 -26.22 4.35 1.42
CA LEU A 192 -26.31 4.28 2.88
C LEU A 192 -27.65 4.85 3.41
N PRO A 193 -28.22 4.31 4.49
CA PRO A 193 -27.85 3.03 5.11
C PRO A 193 -28.03 1.86 4.15
N GLU A 194 -27.16 0.87 4.30
CA GLU A 194 -27.12 -0.30 3.43
C GLU A 194 -28.44 -1.07 3.52
N LEU A 195 -29.07 -1.32 2.37
CA LEU A 195 -30.27 -2.13 2.22
C LEU A 195 -30.08 -3.10 1.05
N ASN A 196 -30.65 -4.30 1.11
CA ASN A 196 -30.52 -5.24 -0.02
C ASN A 196 -31.11 -4.70 -1.34
N GLY A 197 -32.05 -3.76 -1.27
CA GLY A 197 -32.73 -3.21 -2.45
C GLY A 197 -32.00 -2.05 -3.14
N ASN A 198 -30.89 -1.57 -2.60
CA ASN A 198 -30.10 -0.45 -3.14
C ASN A 198 -28.61 -0.81 -3.31
N GLN A 199 -28.28 -2.10 -3.40
CA GLN A 199 -26.93 -2.59 -3.68
C GLN A 199 -26.69 -2.64 -5.19
N ASP A 200 -26.10 -1.58 -5.74
CA ASP A 200 -25.80 -1.43 -7.17
C ASP A 200 -24.28 -1.29 -7.46
N THR A 201 -23.43 -1.58 -6.46
CA THR A 201 -21.98 -1.36 -6.52
C THR A 201 -21.23 -2.33 -7.45
N ASN A 202 -21.62 -3.61 -7.51
CA ASN A 202 -20.95 -4.65 -8.31
C ASN A 202 -21.95 -5.46 -9.13
N GLU A 203 -21.78 -5.48 -10.46
CA GLU A 203 -22.55 -6.37 -11.35
C GLU A 203 -21.92 -7.77 -11.36
N MET A 204 -22.32 -8.61 -10.41
CA MET A 204 -21.68 -9.92 -10.20
C MET A 204 -22.22 -11.06 -11.11
N SER A 205 -22.97 -10.74 -12.16
CA SER A 205 -23.44 -11.76 -13.14
C SER A 205 -22.33 -12.28 -14.05
N SER A 206 -21.23 -11.55 -14.23
CA SER A 206 -20.08 -11.96 -15.04
C SER A 206 -18.82 -11.20 -14.62
N ASP A 207 -17.65 -11.85 -14.65
CA ASP A 207 -16.38 -11.24 -14.27
C ASP A 207 -15.92 -10.09 -15.20
N ILE A 208 -16.38 -10.10 -16.46
CA ILE A 208 -16.01 -9.10 -17.46
C ILE A 208 -17.26 -8.34 -17.92
N THR A 209 -17.49 -7.18 -17.31
CA THR A 209 -18.67 -6.31 -17.52
C THR A 209 -18.33 -4.89 -18.01
N PRO A 210 -17.44 -4.68 -19.00
CA PRO A 210 -17.09 -3.32 -19.49
C PRO A 210 -18.28 -2.50 -20.04
N TYR A 211 -19.43 -3.14 -20.29
CA TYR A 211 -20.65 -2.55 -20.84
C TYR A 211 -21.60 -1.98 -19.78
N VAL A 212 -21.38 -2.23 -18.48
CA VAL A 212 -22.18 -1.60 -17.42
C VAL A 212 -21.60 -0.24 -17.03
N ARG A 213 -22.42 0.59 -16.38
CA ARG A 213 -22.08 1.98 -16.08
C ARG A 213 -22.60 2.34 -14.70
N SER A 214 -21.72 2.83 -13.83
CA SER A 214 -22.11 3.27 -12.48
C SER A 214 -23.21 4.34 -12.49
N ILE A 215 -23.24 5.24 -13.49
CA ILE A 215 -24.29 6.26 -13.62
C ILE A 215 -25.71 5.68 -13.68
N ASP A 216 -25.87 4.44 -14.16
CA ASP A 216 -27.18 3.79 -14.26
C ASP A 216 -27.72 3.34 -12.89
N GLY A 217 -26.87 3.27 -11.86
CA GLY A 217 -27.23 2.91 -10.49
C GLY A 217 -27.05 4.04 -9.46
N ILE A 218 -26.55 5.22 -9.85
CA ILE A 218 -26.36 6.33 -8.91
C ILE A 218 -27.71 6.81 -8.40
N ASN A 219 -27.91 6.79 -7.09
CA ASN A 219 -29.01 7.44 -6.40
C ASN A 219 -28.66 8.89 -6.02
N PRO A 220 -29.20 9.92 -6.70
CA PRO A 220 -28.91 11.33 -6.40
C PRO A 220 -29.44 11.80 -5.04
N PHE A 221 -30.37 11.06 -4.45
CA PHE A 221 -31.01 11.38 -3.18
C PHE A 221 -30.44 10.59 -2.01
N ASP A 222 -29.34 9.88 -2.23
CA ASP A 222 -28.64 9.23 -1.14
C ASP A 222 -28.19 10.28 -0.11
N HIS A 223 -28.54 10.02 1.16
CA HIS A 223 -28.20 10.91 2.26
C HIS A 223 -26.68 11.14 2.35
N GLN A 224 -25.87 10.15 1.97
CA GLN A 224 -24.42 10.25 2.07
C GLN A 224 -23.85 11.37 1.20
N ILE A 225 -24.52 11.79 0.12
CA ILE A 225 -24.10 12.94 -0.70
C ILE A 225 -24.05 14.23 0.15
N GLN A 226 -25.01 14.41 1.06
CA GLN A 226 -25.01 15.55 1.98
C GLN A 226 -23.92 15.43 3.04
N VAL A 227 -23.67 14.21 3.54
CA VAL A 227 -22.64 13.93 4.54
C VAL A 227 -21.24 14.15 3.97
N ILE A 228 -20.96 13.61 2.78
CA ILE A 228 -19.68 13.72 2.08
C ILE A 228 -19.32 15.18 1.81
N LYS A 229 -20.25 15.97 1.25
CA LYS A 229 -19.97 17.39 0.97
C LYS A 229 -19.78 18.24 2.23
N SER A 230 -20.31 17.79 3.37
CA SER A 230 -20.06 18.44 4.66
C SER A 230 -18.62 18.31 5.13
N GLY A 231 -17.87 17.36 4.57
CA GLY A 231 -16.42 17.23 4.72
C GLY A 231 -15.58 18.08 3.76
N GLY A 232 -16.20 18.95 2.96
CA GLY A 232 -15.51 19.76 1.97
C GLY A 232 -15.25 19.03 0.65
N VAL A 233 -15.72 17.79 0.52
CA VAL A 233 -15.65 16.98 -0.70
C VAL A 233 -16.67 17.45 -1.71
N THR A 234 -16.22 18.08 -2.78
CA THR A 234 -17.09 18.61 -3.83
C THR A 234 -17.25 17.65 -4.98
N THR A 235 -16.25 16.78 -5.23
CA THR A 235 -16.17 15.95 -6.43
C THR A 235 -15.74 14.53 -6.08
N SER A 236 -16.36 13.54 -6.70
CA SER A 236 -15.92 12.14 -6.61
C SER A 236 -15.94 11.42 -7.95
N LEU A 237 -14.98 10.53 -8.18
CA LEU A 237 -15.10 9.50 -9.22
C LEU A 237 -15.88 8.33 -8.64
N VAL A 238 -17.13 8.15 -9.10
CA VAL A 238 -17.98 7.02 -8.70
C VAL A 238 -17.74 5.87 -9.65
N LEU A 239 -17.30 4.73 -9.10
CA LEU A 239 -16.93 3.54 -9.86
C LEU A 239 -17.76 2.34 -9.42
N PRO A 240 -17.89 1.30 -10.28
CA PRO A 240 -18.15 -0.05 -9.80
C PRO A 240 -17.11 -0.49 -8.75
N GLY A 241 -17.46 -1.49 -7.95
CA GLY A 241 -16.56 -2.09 -6.96
C GLY A 241 -15.46 -2.94 -7.60
N SER A 242 -14.85 -3.82 -6.80
CA SER A 242 -13.77 -4.73 -7.24
C SER A 242 -14.19 -6.19 -7.30
N GLY A 243 -15.49 -6.47 -7.35
CA GLY A 243 -16.01 -7.84 -7.47
C GLY A 243 -15.69 -8.50 -8.83
N ASN A 244 -15.35 -7.70 -9.84
CA ASN A 244 -15.12 -8.08 -11.23
C ASN A 244 -13.71 -7.69 -11.68
N ASN A 245 -13.04 -8.50 -12.50
CA ASN A 245 -11.78 -8.09 -13.12
C ASN A 245 -11.95 -6.85 -14.02
N ILE A 246 -13.06 -6.75 -14.76
CA ILE A 246 -13.47 -5.51 -15.46
C ILE A 246 -14.89 -5.16 -15.00
N GLY A 247 -15.01 -4.14 -14.14
CA GLY A 247 -16.28 -3.81 -13.46
C GLY A 247 -17.20 -2.85 -14.22
N GLY A 248 -16.71 -2.18 -15.27
CA GLY A 248 -17.51 -1.25 -16.08
C GLY A 248 -17.09 0.21 -15.98
N GLU A 249 -17.93 1.09 -16.54
CA GLU A 249 -17.66 2.52 -16.61
C GLU A 249 -17.89 3.26 -15.28
N ALA A 250 -17.02 4.22 -15.04
CA ALA A 250 -17.07 5.14 -13.91
C ALA A 250 -17.41 6.57 -14.37
N TYR A 251 -17.97 7.36 -13.45
CA TYR A 251 -18.43 8.72 -13.74
C TYR A 251 -17.99 9.69 -12.64
N VAL A 252 -17.45 10.84 -13.04
CA VAL A 252 -17.08 11.90 -12.10
C VAL A 252 -18.31 12.76 -11.82
N ILE A 253 -18.70 12.85 -10.55
CA ILE A 253 -19.84 13.66 -10.11
C ILE A 253 -19.38 14.81 -9.21
N LYS A 254 -20.18 15.87 -9.13
CA LYS A 254 -20.13 16.86 -8.06
C LYS A 254 -21.24 16.58 -7.04
N HIS A 255 -20.93 16.70 -5.75
CA HIS A 255 -21.88 16.47 -4.62
C HIS A 255 -22.84 17.63 -4.40
N ALA A 256 -23.41 18.12 -5.51
CA ALA A 256 -24.28 19.26 -5.59
C ALA A 256 -25.71 18.77 -5.81
N VAL A 257 -26.48 18.62 -4.73
CA VAL A 257 -27.92 18.30 -4.81
C VAL A 257 -28.70 19.24 -3.90
N GLY A 258 -29.81 19.79 -4.41
CA GLY A 258 -30.60 20.82 -3.76
C GLY A 258 -32.10 20.72 -4.06
N LYS A 259 -32.87 21.71 -3.63
CA LYS A 259 -34.32 21.74 -3.91
C LYS A 259 -34.57 21.95 -5.40
N LYS A 260 -35.58 21.25 -5.93
CA LYS A 260 -35.99 21.23 -7.34
C LYS A 260 -36.21 22.61 -7.99
N ASP A 261 -36.51 23.63 -7.18
CA ASP A 261 -36.77 25.01 -7.60
C ASP A 261 -35.53 25.92 -7.67
N GLY A 262 -34.37 25.45 -7.21
CA GLY A 262 -33.10 26.16 -7.29
C GLY A 262 -31.91 25.31 -7.75
N ARG A 263 -32.03 23.98 -7.80
CA ARG A 263 -31.01 23.06 -8.31
C ARG A 263 -31.76 21.94 -9.04
N THR A 264 -31.45 21.73 -10.32
CA THR A 264 -32.14 20.71 -11.15
C THR A 264 -31.55 19.33 -10.97
N GLU A 265 -30.47 19.18 -10.18
CA GLU A 265 -29.74 17.93 -9.90
C GLU A 265 -30.57 16.89 -9.15
N VAL A 266 -31.65 16.41 -9.80
CA VAL A 266 -32.50 15.28 -9.41
C VAL A 266 -32.21 14.04 -10.28
N SER A 267 -31.37 14.18 -11.31
CA SER A 267 -30.84 13.12 -12.16
C SER A 267 -29.34 12.95 -11.94
N ALA A 268 -28.82 11.72 -12.09
CA ALA A 268 -27.39 11.45 -12.06
C ALA A 268 -26.63 12.20 -13.18
N GLU A 269 -27.27 12.45 -14.33
CA GLU A 269 -26.67 13.23 -15.43
C GLU A 269 -26.38 14.67 -15.02
N ASP A 270 -27.28 15.28 -14.25
CA ASP A 270 -27.12 16.65 -13.75
C ASP A 270 -26.02 16.75 -12.69
N MET A 271 -25.53 15.62 -12.16
CA MET A 271 -24.42 15.57 -11.19
C MET A 271 -23.05 15.45 -11.86
N LEU A 272 -22.95 15.20 -13.17
CA LEU A 272 -21.68 15.03 -13.86
C LEU A 272 -20.77 16.26 -13.77
N ALA A 273 -19.55 16.10 -13.27
CA ALA A 273 -18.56 17.18 -13.22
C ALA A 273 -18.14 17.64 -14.63
N ASP A 274 -18.22 16.73 -15.60
CA ASP A 274 -17.97 16.97 -17.02
C ASP A 274 -19.22 16.63 -17.86
N PRO A 275 -20.19 17.56 -18.01
CA PRO A 275 -21.43 17.32 -18.76
C PRO A 275 -21.20 16.96 -20.23
N ASP A 276 -20.13 17.47 -20.83
CA ASP A 276 -19.77 17.22 -22.23
C ASP A 276 -19.10 15.84 -22.44
N ARG A 277 -18.76 15.14 -21.33
CA ARG A 277 -18.14 13.81 -21.32
C ARG A 277 -16.91 13.73 -22.22
N ASN A 278 -16.00 14.69 -22.05
CA ASN A 278 -14.74 14.74 -22.77
C ASN A 278 -13.94 13.46 -22.55
N TRP A 279 -13.91 12.97 -21.30
CA TRP A 279 -13.26 11.71 -20.93
C TRP A 279 -14.26 10.65 -20.46
N ARG A 280 -13.94 9.39 -20.74
CA ARG A 280 -14.57 8.20 -20.14
C ARG A 280 -13.66 7.64 -19.05
N TYR A 281 -14.23 6.91 -18.09
CA TYR A 281 -13.48 6.26 -17.01
C TYR A 281 -13.91 4.81 -16.88
N MET A 282 -13.00 3.92 -16.48
CA MET A 282 -13.30 2.50 -16.32
C MET A 282 -12.65 1.92 -15.08
N LYS A 283 -13.40 1.10 -14.35
CA LYS A 283 -12.91 0.30 -13.22
C LYS A 283 -12.45 -1.06 -13.69
N MET A 284 -11.25 -1.45 -13.24
CA MET A 284 -10.74 -2.82 -13.31
C MET A 284 -10.26 -3.26 -11.93
N ALA A 285 -10.09 -4.57 -11.72
CA ALA A 285 -9.55 -5.12 -10.47
C ALA A 285 -8.69 -6.37 -10.69
N CYS A 286 -7.65 -6.53 -9.90
CA CYS A 286 -6.84 -7.73 -9.74
C CYS A 286 -7.04 -8.33 -8.35
N GLY A 287 -6.56 -9.55 -8.14
CA GLY A 287 -6.17 -10.02 -6.82
C GLY A 287 -7.21 -10.92 -6.15
N GLU A 288 -7.45 -10.73 -4.86
CA GLU A 288 -8.27 -11.62 -4.04
C GLU A 288 -9.77 -11.48 -4.34
N ASN A 289 -10.22 -10.29 -4.75
CA ASN A 289 -11.64 -9.98 -4.78
C ASN A 289 -12.40 -10.72 -5.91
N ALA A 290 -12.01 -10.55 -7.17
CA ALA A 290 -12.71 -11.21 -8.28
C ALA A 290 -12.60 -12.73 -8.19
N LYS A 291 -11.40 -13.27 -7.88
CA LYS A 291 -11.25 -14.72 -7.65
C LYS A 291 -12.04 -15.25 -6.45
N ARG A 292 -12.35 -14.44 -5.44
CA ARG A 292 -13.20 -14.86 -4.30
C ARG A 292 -14.68 -14.89 -4.68
N VAL A 293 -15.11 -13.97 -5.56
CA VAL A 293 -16.49 -13.90 -6.07
C VAL A 293 -16.77 -15.04 -7.05
N TYR A 294 -15.89 -15.25 -8.03
CA TYR A 294 -16.12 -16.21 -9.13
C TYR A 294 -15.45 -17.57 -8.94
N GLY A 295 -14.39 -17.63 -8.12
CA GLY A 295 -13.52 -18.78 -8.01
C GLY A 295 -14.19 -19.96 -7.32
N LYS A 296 -14.60 -20.93 -8.14
CA LYS A 296 -14.97 -22.28 -7.75
C LYS A 296 -14.44 -23.25 -8.79
N VAL A 297 -14.18 -24.50 -8.41
CA VAL A 297 -13.65 -25.50 -9.34
C VAL A 297 -14.54 -25.55 -10.61
N GLY A 298 -13.91 -25.43 -11.78
CA GLY A 298 -14.58 -25.38 -13.08
C GLY A 298 -15.11 -24.01 -13.52
N HIS A 299 -14.89 -22.94 -12.74
CA HIS A 299 -15.22 -21.56 -13.10
C HIS A 299 -13.97 -20.68 -13.00
N SER A 300 -13.89 -19.69 -13.88
CA SER A 300 -12.81 -18.71 -13.96
C SER A 300 -13.35 -17.32 -13.60
N PRO A 301 -12.56 -16.44 -12.94
CA PRO A 301 -11.21 -16.68 -12.44
C PRO A 301 -11.20 -17.43 -11.08
N PHE A 302 -10.43 -18.52 -10.99
CA PHE A 302 -10.16 -19.21 -9.71
C PHE A 302 -8.85 -18.72 -9.04
N SER A 303 -7.96 -18.12 -9.81
CA SER A 303 -6.62 -17.71 -9.39
C SER A 303 -6.18 -16.48 -10.19
N ARG A 304 -5.11 -15.81 -9.75
CA ARG A 304 -4.47 -14.70 -10.49
C ARG A 304 -4.06 -15.09 -11.92
N LEU A 305 -3.77 -16.38 -12.16
CA LEU A 305 -3.52 -16.91 -13.50
C LEU A 305 -4.78 -16.87 -14.36
N GLY A 306 -5.93 -17.23 -13.78
CA GLY A 306 -7.23 -17.11 -14.40
C GLY A 306 -7.60 -15.65 -14.67
N GLU A 307 -7.42 -14.76 -13.69
CA GLU A 307 -7.68 -13.32 -13.88
C GLU A 307 -6.86 -12.75 -15.05
N SER A 308 -5.57 -13.10 -15.11
CA SER A 308 -4.68 -12.67 -16.20
C SER A 308 -5.10 -13.24 -17.57
N TRP A 309 -5.74 -14.41 -17.62
CA TRP A 309 -6.35 -14.95 -18.83
C TRP A 309 -7.63 -14.19 -19.21
N GLU A 310 -8.51 -13.91 -18.25
CA GLU A 310 -9.75 -13.16 -18.48
C GLU A 310 -9.46 -11.76 -19.04
N PHE A 311 -8.49 -11.04 -18.45
CA PHE A 311 -8.02 -9.76 -18.97
C PHE A 311 -7.52 -9.88 -20.40
N ARG A 312 -6.56 -10.80 -20.66
CA ARG A 312 -6.01 -11.01 -22.01
C ARG A 312 -7.08 -11.33 -23.02
N HIS A 313 -8.01 -12.22 -22.68
CA HIS A 313 -9.09 -12.61 -23.56
C HIS A 313 -10.03 -11.44 -23.87
N ALA A 314 -10.42 -10.67 -22.86
CA ALA A 314 -11.26 -9.48 -23.03
C ALA A 314 -10.61 -8.44 -23.94
N PHE A 315 -9.32 -8.10 -23.70
CA PHE A 315 -8.61 -7.15 -24.53
C PHE A 315 -8.34 -7.66 -25.96
N GLU A 316 -8.16 -8.98 -26.15
CA GLU A 316 -8.09 -9.58 -27.48
C GLU A 316 -9.40 -9.39 -28.26
N GLN A 317 -10.57 -9.58 -27.62
CA GLN A 317 -11.87 -9.32 -28.25
C GLN A 317 -12.00 -7.84 -28.66
N ALA A 318 -11.64 -6.92 -27.76
CA ALA A 318 -11.66 -5.48 -28.05
C ALA A 318 -10.70 -5.09 -29.18
N ALA A 319 -9.50 -5.69 -29.23
CA ALA A 319 -8.51 -5.45 -30.28
C ALA A 319 -8.97 -5.99 -31.64
N ASN A 320 -9.65 -7.15 -31.66
CA ASN A 320 -10.26 -7.67 -32.88
C ASN A 320 -11.36 -6.75 -33.40
N LEU A 321 -12.24 -6.27 -32.52
CA LEU A 321 -13.28 -5.30 -32.88
C LEU A 321 -12.67 -4.00 -33.47
N ILE A 322 -11.58 -3.49 -32.88
CA ILE A 322 -10.86 -2.33 -33.42
C ILE A 322 -10.37 -2.59 -34.83
N ARG A 323 -9.75 -3.75 -35.08
CA ARG A 323 -9.22 -4.10 -36.40
C ARG A 323 -10.33 -4.15 -37.44
N GLU A 324 -11.45 -4.81 -37.12
CA GLU A 324 -12.60 -4.89 -38.02
C GLU A 324 -13.22 -3.52 -38.30
N GLN A 325 -13.31 -2.66 -37.28
CA GLN A 325 -13.79 -1.29 -37.43
C GLN A 325 -12.86 -0.44 -38.31
N ASP A 326 -11.55 -0.52 -38.07
CA ASP A 326 -10.56 0.27 -38.81
C ASP A 326 -10.49 -0.18 -40.28
N ASP A 327 -10.49 -1.50 -40.54
CA ASP A 327 -10.55 -2.06 -41.89
C ASP A 327 -11.83 -1.61 -42.63
N TRP A 328 -12.97 -1.61 -41.92
CA TRP A 328 -14.24 -1.12 -42.47
C TRP A 328 -14.16 0.37 -42.80
N CYS A 329 -13.66 1.20 -41.88
CA CYS A 329 -13.54 2.65 -42.05
C CYS A 329 -12.59 3.00 -43.21
N ASP A 330 -11.44 2.35 -43.31
CA ASP A 330 -10.49 2.55 -44.40
C ASP A 330 -11.09 2.15 -45.75
N ALA A 331 -11.84 1.04 -45.80
CA ALA A 331 -12.54 0.62 -47.01
C ALA A 331 -13.62 1.62 -47.42
N ALA A 332 -14.39 2.13 -46.46
CA ALA A 332 -15.46 3.11 -46.68
C ALA A 332 -14.92 4.43 -47.22
N GLU A 333 -13.83 4.95 -46.64
CA GLU A 333 -13.19 6.20 -47.05
C GLU A 333 -12.50 6.07 -48.41
N LYS A 334 -11.84 4.94 -48.68
CA LYS A 334 -11.07 4.71 -49.91
C LYS A 334 -11.95 4.38 -51.12
N ASN A 335 -12.94 3.51 -50.95
CA ASN A 335 -13.70 2.94 -52.05
C ASN A 335 -15.13 3.49 -52.14
N GLY A 336 -15.57 4.24 -51.13
CA GLY A 336 -16.95 4.72 -50.98
C GLY A 336 -17.87 3.67 -50.35
N VAL A 337 -18.81 4.15 -49.53
CA VAL A 337 -19.73 3.32 -48.74
C VAL A 337 -20.55 2.33 -49.58
N GLU A 338 -20.89 2.69 -50.82
CA GLU A 338 -21.68 1.88 -51.76
C GLU A 338 -21.03 0.52 -52.08
N THR A 339 -19.71 0.40 -51.87
CA THR A 339 -18.93 -0.81 -52.17
C THR A 339 -18.89 -1.81 -51.02
N LEU A 340 -19.41 -1.45 -49.85
CA LEU A 340 -19.33 -2.24 -48.64
C LEU A 340 -20.43 -3.30 -48.60
N THR A 341 -20.07 -4.50 -48.13
CA THR A 341 -20.99 -5.65 -48.03
C THR A 341 -21.50 -5.91 -46.62
N LYS A 342 -21.03 -5.14 -45.62
CA LYS A 342 -21.45 -5.19 -44.22
C LYS A 342 -21.52 -3.77 -43.64
N TYR A 343 -22.33 -3.57 -42.59
CA TYR A 343 -22.30 -2.36 -41.77
C TYR A 343 -21.06 -2.33 -40.87
N LEU A 344 -20.74 -1.17 -40.30
CA LEU A 344 -19.64 -1.03 -39.34
C LEU A 344 -19.91 -1.94 -38.12
N PRO A 345 -18.97 -2.81 -37.71
CA PRO A 345 -19.12 -3.63 -36.51
C PRO A 345 -19.28 -2.79 -35.25
N GLN A 346 -20.39 -3.01 -34.53
CA GLN A 346 -20.74 -2.30 -33.30
C GLN A 346 -21.23 -3.30 -32.25
N GLU A 347 -20.29 -3.94 -31.55
CA GLU A 347 -20.59 -4.82 -30.43
C GLU A 347 -20.53 -4.07 -29.11
N LEU A 348 -21.70 -3.78 -28.53
CA LEU A 348 -21.81 -3.02 -27.27
C LEU A 348 -20.96 -3.62 -26.14
N LYS A 349 -20.86 -4.95 -26.08
CA LYS A 349 -20.10 -5.67 -25.06
C LYS A 349 -18.64 -5.22 -24.98
N TRP A 350 -18.02 -4.88 -26.11
CA TRP A 350 -16.59 -4.57 -26.18
C TRP A 350 -16.30 -3.10 -26.46
N GLU A 351 -17.33 -2.28 -26.67
CA GLU A 351 -17.20 -0.88 -27.09
C GLU A 351 -16.34 -0.06 -26.12
N SER A 352 -16.63 -0.09 -24.82
CA SER A 352 -15.86 0.67 -23.80
C SER A 352 -14.40 0.21 -23.72
N LEU A 353 -14.15 -1.09 -23.92
CA LEU A 353 -12.80 -1.64 -23.87
C LEU A 353 -12.01 -1.30 -25.14
N SER A 354 -12.67 -1.29 -26.30
CA SER A 354 -12.10 -0.78 -27.55
C SER A 354 -11.78 0.70 -27.44
N ALA A 355 -12.66 1.52 -26.83
CA ALA A 355 -12.37 2.92 -26.55
C ALA A 355 -11.14 3.09 -25.65
N ALA A 356 -10.96 2.21 -24.65
CA ALA A 356 -9.79 2.23 -23.78
C ALA A 356 -8.49 1.94 -24.55
N LEU A 357 -8.49 0.95 -25.44
CA LEU A 357 -7.34 0.64 -26.33
C LEU A 357 -7.04 1.77 -27.32
N ARG A 358 -8.05 2.57 -27.70
CA ARG A 358 -7.88 3.78 -28.52
C ARG A 358 -7.39 5.00 -27.72
N GLY A 359 -7.19 4.86 -26.40
CA GLY A 359 -6.73 5.94 -25.53
C GLY A 359 -7.81 6.96 -25.18
N GLN A 360 -9.09 6.56 -25.22
CA GLN A 360 -10.24 7.44 -24.96
C GLN A 360 -10.79 7.31 -23.52
N VAL A 361 -10.21 6.41 -22.72
CA VAL A 361 -10.70 6.05 -21.37
C VAL A 361 -9.57 6.17 -20.36
N HIS A 362 -9.84 6.78 -19.21
CA HIS A 362 -8.98 6.77 -18.04
C HIS A 362 -9.25 5.52 -17.19
N ILE A 363 -8.34 4.54 -17.30
CA ILE A 363 -8.44 3.27 -16.55
C ILE A 363 -7.98 3.48 -15.10
N ASN A 364 -8.79 2.98 -14.18
CA ASN A 364 -8.56 3.01 -12.75
C ASN A 364 -8.64 1.56 -12.22
N THR A 365 -7.56 1.07 -11.60
CA THR A 365 -7.42 -0.38 -11.36
C THR A 365 -7.12 -0.69 -9.90
N HIS A 366 -8.00 -1.44 -9.25
CA HIS A 366 -7.78 -2.04 -7.93
C HIS A 366 -6.75 -3.17 -8.03
N CYS A 367 -5.51 -3.00 -7.55
CA CYS A 367 -4.52 -4.09 -7.46
C CYS A 367 -3.66 -3.85 -6.22
N TYR A 368 -3.34 -4.91 -5.47
CA TYR A 368 -2.70 -4.78 -4.16
C TYR A 368 -1.26 -5.28 -4.17
N THR A 369 -1.03 -6.53 -4.59
CA THR A 369 0.26 -7.19 -4.43
C THR A 369 1.21 -6.95 -5.59
N VAL A 370 2.51 -7.17 -5.37
CA VAL A 370 3.53 -7.10 -6.42
C VAL A 370 3.18 -7.97 -7.65
N PRO A 371 2.77 -9.26 -7.52
CA PRO A 371 2.32 -10.04 -8.68
C PRO A 371 1.12 -9.45 -9.42
N ASP A 372 0.15 -8.87 -8.71
CA ASP A 372 -1.01 -8.23 -9.34
C ASP A 372 -0.58 -7.02 -10.17
N LEU A 373 0.28 -6.18 -9.59
CA LEU A 373 0.81 -4.98 -10.22
C LEU A 373 1.66 -5.33 -11.45
N GLU A 374 2.53 -6.33 -11.34
CA GLU A 374 3.38 -6.77 -12.45
C GLU A 374 2.57 -7.36 -13.60
N ALA A 375 1.64 -8.27 -13.31
CA ALA A 375 0.77 -8.85 -14.34
C ALA A 375 -0.06 -7.77 -15.04
N PHE A 376 -0.59 -6.80 -14.29
CA PHE A 376 -1.35 -5.71 -14.90
C PHE A 376 -0.46 -4.79 -15.75
N VAL A 377 0.75 -4.47 -15.30
CA VAL A 377 1.76 -3.74 -16.10
C VAL A 377 2.07 -4.48 -17.40
N ASP A 378 2.19 -5.80 -17.38
CA ASP A 378 2.39 -6.61 -18.59
C ASP A 378 1.20 -6.48 -19.55
N HIS A 379 -0.04 -6.55 -19.04
CA HIS A 379 -1.24 -6.32 -19.85
C HIS A 379 -1.28 -4.94 -20.49
N THR A 380 -0.85 -3.89 -19.77
CA THR A 380 -0.77 -2.55 -20.35
C THR A 380 0.19 -2.48 -21.54
N ASN A 381 1.32 -3.20 -21.47
CA ASN A 381 2.31 -3.25 -22.54
C ASN A 381 1.90 -4.15 -23.71
N GLU A 382 1.25 -5.27 -23.41
CA GLU A 382 0.73 -6.23 -24.41
C GLU A 382 -0.33 -5.57 -25.30
N PHE A 383 -1.30 -4.89 -24.71
CA PHE A 383 -2.42 -4.28 -25.43
C PHE A 383 -2.30 -2.76 -25.61
N LYS A 384 -1.24 -2.14 -25.09
CA LYS A 384 -0.86 -0.74 -25.32
C LYS A 384 -1.90 0.29 -24.84
N PHE A 385 -2.37 0.16 -23.60
CA PHE A 385 -3.28 1.12 -22.97
C PHE A 385 -2.68 1.75 -21.70
N PRO A 386 -2.96 3.03 -21.40
CA PRO A 386 -2.46 3.70 -20.20
C PRO A 386 -3.34 3.44 -18.96
N VAL A 387 -2.72 3.38 -17.78
CA VAL A 387 -3.41 3.34 -16.47
C VAL A 387 -3.32 4.70 -15.80
N ARG A 388 -4.43 5.18 -15.23
CA ARG A 388 -4.46 6.47 -14.53
C ARG A 388 -3.97 6.35 -13.11
N ALA A 389 -4.55 5.43 -12.35
CA ALA A 389 -4.12 5.10 -11.00
C ALA A 389 -4.30 3.62 -10.70
N PHE A 390 -3.39 3.08 -9.90
CA PHE A 390 -3.66 1.87 -9.13
C PHE A 390 -4.36 2.27 -7.83
N HIS A 391 -5.43 1.56 -7.49
CA HIS A 391 -6.29 1.83 -6.34
C HIS A 391 -6.00 0.89 -5.19
N HIS A 392 -6.05 1.44 -3.98
CA HIS A 392 -5.61 0.90 -2.69
C HIS A 392 -4.11 0.59 -2.64
N ALA A 393 -3.59 -0.14 -3.64
CA ALA A 393 -2.19 -0.06 -4.05
C ALA A 393 -1.18 -0.34 -2.91
N HIS A 394 -1.56 -1.22 -1.98
CA HIS A 394 -0.88 -1.40 -0.69
C HIS A 394 0.57 -1.87 -0.79
N GLN A 395 1.02 -2.43 -1.92
CA GLN A 395 2.43 -2.78 -2.15
C GLN A 395 3.14 -1.92 -3.20
N THR A 396 2.50 -0.88 -3.73
CA THR A 396 3.13 -0.02 -4.76
C THR A 396 4.40 0.67 -4.27
N PHE A 397 4.46 1.02 -2.98
CA PHE A 397 5.65 1.64 -2.36
C PHE A 397 6.87 0.70 -2.34
N LEU A 398 6.67 -0.61 -2.47
CA LEU A 398 7.76 -1.59 -2.58
C LEU A 398 8.33 -1.69 -3.99
N VAL A 399 7.53 -1.35 -5.00
CA VAL A 399 7.87 -1.56 -6.42
C VAL A 399 7.68 -0.31 -7.30
N PRO A 400 8.21 0.88 -6.94
CA PRO A 400 8.10 2.08 -7.79
C PRO A 400 8.58 1.85 -9.23
N GLU A 401 9.64 1.06 -9.41
CA GLU A 401 10.20 0.77 -10.74
C GLU A 401 9.26 -0.09 -11.59
N ILE A 402 8.45 -0.97 -10.97
CA ILE A 402 7.43 -1.73 -11.71
C ILE A 402 6.37 -0.79 -12.27
N LEU A 403 5.92 0.18 -11.46
CA LEU A 403 4.92 1.16 -11.89
C LEU A 403 5.42 2.01 -13.06
N LYS A 404 6.70 2.38 -13.08
CA LYS A 404 7.30 3.15 -14.19
C LYS A 404 7.35 2.38 -15.51
N ARG A 405 7.17 1.06 -15.51
CA ARG A 405 7.14 0.21 -16.73
C ARG A 405 5.78 0.18 -17.42
N THR A 406 4.73 0.77 -16.86
CA THR A 406 3.41 0.80 -17.53
C THR A 406 3.47 1.48 -18.89
N TRP A 407 2.66 1.00 -19.82
CA TRP A 407 2.48 1.67 -21.10
C TRP A 407 1.83 3.06 -20.95
N GLY A 408 2.14 3.99 -21.87
CA GLY A 408 1.45 5.28 -21.96
C GLY A 408 2.28 6.52 -21.62
N GLY A 409 3.61 6.37 -21.43
CA GLY A 409 4.55 7.50 -21.32
C GLY A 409 4.53 8.27 -20.00
N ARG A 410 3.70 7.85 -19.04
CA ARG A 410 3.70 8.32 -17.66
C ARG A 410 3.44 7.15 -16.71
N PRO A 411 4.07 7.12 -15.52
CA PRO A 411 3.67 6.18 -14.48
C PRO A 411 2.23 6.45 -13.98
N PRO A 412 1.48 5.43 -13.56
CA PRO A 412 0.22 5.62 -12.87
C PRO A 412 0.45 6.24 -11.48
N ALA A 413 -0.55 6.95 -10.99
CA ALA A 413 -0.61 7.33 -9.59
C ALA A 413 -0.93 6.12 -8.70
N SER A 414 -0.66 6.24 -7.40
CA SER A 414 -1.13 5.29 -6.40
C SER A 414 -2.19 5.97 -5.53
N ALA A 415 -3.43 5.53 -5.64
CA ALA A 415 -4.52 5.93 -4.74
C ALA A 415 -4.51 5.04 -3.51
N LEU A 416 -4.23 5.63 -2.35
CA LEU A 416 -3.89 4.92 -1.11
C LEU A 416 -4.91 5.22 -0.01
N PHE A 417 -4.98 4.30 0.93
CA PHE A 417 -5.35 4.64 2.30
C PHE A 417 -4.08 5.04 3.07
N ALA A 418 -4.20 5.92 4.05
CA ALA A 418 -3.11 6.25 4.94
C ALA A 418 -2.74 5.07 5.86
N ASP A 419 -3.73 4.34 6.38
CA ASP A 419 -3.51 3.31 7.41
C ASP A 419 -4.60 2.22 7.49
N ASN A 420 -5.64 2.25 6.64
CA ASN A 420 -6.59 1.14 6.52
C ASN A 420 -5.88 -0.09 5.93
N MET A 421 -5.54 -1.05 6.80
CA MET A 421 -4.60 -2.16 6.55
C MET A 421 -5.00 -3.39 7.37
N TYR A 422 -4.36 -4.55 7.14
CA TYR A 422 -4.55 -5.80 7.90
C TYR A 422 -5.92 -6.50 7.76
N TYR A 423 -6.87 -5.93 7.02
CA TYR A 423 -8.20 -6.51 6.86
C TYR A 423 -8.24 -7.69 5.88
N LYS A 424 -7.26 -7.83 4.99
CA LYS A 424 -7.08 -8.97 4.05
C LYS A 424 -5.61 -9.27 3.79
N ALA A 425 -5.26 -10.47 3.30
CA ALA A 425 -3.87 -10.86 3.07
C ALA A 425 -3.12 -9.88 2.15
N GLU A 426 -3.77 -9.45 1.08
CA GLU A 426 -3.31 -8.39 0.17
C GLU A 426 -2.96 -7.05 0.83
N SER A 427 -3.64 -6.70 1.93
CA SER A 427 -3.45 -5.45 2.69
C SER A 427 -2.46 -5.59 3.85
N TYR A 428 -1.93 -6.79 4.09
CA TYR A 428 -1.14 -7.08 5.28
C TYR A 428 0.25 -6.43 5.24
N ILE A 429 0.83 -6.18 4.06
CA ILE A 429 2.18 -5.60 3.87
C ILE A 429 2.18 -4.05 3.81
N ALA A 430 1.00 -3.44 3.87
CA ALA A 430 0.84 -1.99 3.77
C ALA A 430 1.67 -1.19 4.81
N SER A 431 1.92 0.09 4.51
CA SER A 431 2.76 1.00 5.30
C SER A 431 2.22 2.43 5.29
N GLU A 432 2.20 3.10 6.44
CA GLU A 432 1.77 4.49 6.59
C GLU A 432 2.72 5.47 5.89
N TYR A 433 3.96 5.05 5.65
CA TYR A 433 4.98 5.81 4.93
C TYR A 433 4.89 5.67 3.40
N ALA A 434 3.91 4.90 2.88
CA ALA A 434 3.81 4.61 1.44
C ALA A 434 3.76 5.88 0.58
N GLY A 435 2.95 6.87 0.96
CA GLY A 435 2.82 8.12 0.20
C GLY A 435 4.14 8.88 0.08
N LYS A 436 4.89 8.98 1.19
CA LYS A 436 6.23 9.59 1.21
C LYS A 436 7.19 8.85 0.28
N ILE A 437 7.26 7.52 0.40
CA ILE A 437 8.15 6.68 -0.40
C ILE A 437 7.87 6.84 -1.90
N LEU A 438 6.59 6.83 -2.29
CA LEU A 438 6.18 7.00 -3.68
C LEU A 438 6.55 8.40 -4.20
N TRP A 439 6.34 9.44 -3.40
CA TRP A 439 6.77 10.79 -3.75
C TRP A 439 8.30 10.91 -3.91
N GLU A 440 9.09 10.32 -3.00
CA GLU A 440 10.56 10.33 -3.14
C GLU A 440 11.04 9.59 -4.40
N ASN A 441 10.25 8.65 -4.92
CA ASN A 441 10.56 7.88 -6.13
C ASN A 441 9.97 8.45 -7.44
N GLY A 442 9.49 9.70 -7.42
CA GLY A 442 8.97 10.38 -8.62
C GLY A 442 7.56 9.95 -9.02
N LEU A 443 6.82 9.29 -8.13
CA LEU A 443 5.43 8.90 -8.34
C LEU A 443 4.47 9.89 -7.65
N THR A 444 3.19 9.78 -7.97
CA THR A 444 2.12 10.64 -7.45
C THR A 444 1.24 9.86 -6.47
N PRO A 445 1.36 10.10 -5.15
CA PRO A 445 0.40 9.58 -4.19
C PRO A 445 -0.88 10.41 -4.18
N VAL A 446 -2.02 9.74 -4.09
CA VAL A 446 -3.34 10.35 -3.87
C VAL A 446 -4.06 9.59 -2.77
N TYR A 447 -4.90 10.26 -1.99
CA TYR A 447 -5.62 9.63 -0.88
C TYR A 447 -7.11 9.57 -1.17
N VAL A 448 -7.74 8.44 -0.86
CA VAL A 448 -9.11 8.13 -1.23
C VAL A 448 -9.90 7.53 -0.07
N SER A 449 -11.22 7.62 -0.14
CA SER A 449 -12.09 7.07 0.91
C SER A 449 -12.48 5.61 0.64
N ASP A 450 -12.61 5.24 -0.65
CA ASP A 450 -13.29 4.00 -1.03
C ASP A 450 -14.71 3.91 -0.40
N ASN A 451 -15.38 5.06 -0.25
CA ASN A 451 -16.61 5.17 0.52
C ASN A 451 -17.65 4.16 0.01
N PRO A 452 -18.24 3.34 0.89
CA PRO A 452 -18.30 3.53 2.35
C PRO A 452 -17.25 2.78 3.18
N VAL A 453 -16.14 2.29 2.62
CA VAL A 453 -15.06 1.66 3.43
C VAL A 453 -14.54 2.64 4.47
N LEU A 454 -14.14 3.85 4.05
CA LEU A 454 -13.98 4.99 4.94
C LEU A 454 -15.11 5.99 4.68
N ASN A 455 -15.55 6.69 5.73
CA ASN A 455 -16.50 7.80 5.57
C ASN A 455 -15.83 8.93 4.76
N ALA A 456 -16.29 9.16 3.53
CA ALA A 456 -15.72 10.17 2.64
C ALA A 456 -15.79 11.61 3.19
N GLN A 457 -16.67 11.89 4.16
CA GLN A 457 -16.66 13.16 4.92
C GLN A 457 -15.28 13.48 5.51
N HIS A 458 -14.47 12.46 5.82
CA HIS A 458 -13.18 12.62 6.46
C HIS A 458 -12.00 12.24 5.55
N VAL A 459 -12.17 12.14 4.23
CA VAL A 459 -11.08 11.73 3.32
C VAL A 459 -9.86 12.65 3.37
N LEU A 460 -10.05 13.95 3.64
CA LEU A 460 -8.95 14.90 3.86
C LEU A 460 -8.06 14.49 5.06
N PHE A 461 -8.63 13.80 6.05
CA PHE A 461 -7.89 13.31 7.20
C PHE A 461 -6.88 12.21 6.81
N GLU A 462 -7.13 11.45 5.74
CA GLU A 462 -6.13 10.52 5.18
C GLU A 462 -4.88 11.28 4.70
N ALA A 463 -5.06 12.44 4.05
CA ALA A 463 -3.94 13.31 3.68
C ALA A 463 -3.25 13.94 4.90
N ALA A 464 -3.99 14.30 5.95
CA ALA A 464 -3.40 14.76 7.21
C ALA A 464 -2.52 13.68 7.85
N LYS A 465 -2.98 12.42 7.86
CA LYS A 465 -2.20 11.28 8.32
C LYS A 465 -0.99 11.02 7.42
N ALA A 466 -1.10 11.19 6.12
CA ALA A 466 0.07 11.15 5.23
C ALA A 466 1.15 12.17 5.61
N TYR A 467 0.74 13.40 5.92
CA TYR A 467 1.64 14.45 6.43
C TYR A 467 2.26 14.03 7.77
N LYS A 468 1.47 13.44 8.67
CA LYS A 468 1.98 12.85 9.92
C LYS A 468 3.13 11.85 9.65
N TYR A 469 3.03 11.05 8.60
CA TYR A 469 4.04 10.06 8.23
C TYR A 469 5.09 10.57 7.22
N GLY A 470 5.25 11.89 7.13
CA GLY A 470 6.40 12.52 6.48
C GLY A 470 6.21 12.86 5.00
N LEU A 471 4.98 12.75 4.46
CA LEU A 471 4.66 13.37 3.18
C LEU A 471 4.72 14.90 3.34
N LEU A 472 5.27 15.62 2.33
CA LEU A 472 5.37 17.07 2.41
C LEU A 472 3.98 17.73 2.42
N TYR A 473 3.84 18.81 3.18
CA TYR A 473 2.56 19.52 3.37
C TYR A 473 1.84 19.86 2.05
N HIS A 474 2.56 20.45 1.08
CA HIS A 474 1.97 20.81 -0.22
C HIS A 474 1.49 19.58 -1.02
N VAL A 475 2.18 18.45 -0.89
CA VAL A 475 1.83 17.19 -1.55
C VAL A 475 0.62 16.56 -0.87
N ALA A 476 0.56 16.58 0.47
CA ALA A 476 -0.59 16.11 1.21
C ALA A 476 -1.86 16.87 0.81
N LEU A 477 -1.84 18.21 0.75
CA LEU A 477 -2.99 18.97 0.23
C LEU A 477 -3.29 18.66 -1.23
N ALA A 478 -2.26 18.61 -2.09
CA ALA A 478 -2.44 18.32 -3.51
C ALA A 478 -3.04 16.92 -3.75
N SER A 479 -2.74 15.94 -2.90
CA SER A 479 -3.16 14.54 -3.01
C SER A 479 -4.67 14.32 -2.97
N VAL A 480 -5.43 15.32 -2.51
CA VAL A 480 -6.90 15.34 -2.45
C VAL A 480 -7.50 16.60 -3.11
N THR A 481 -6.69 17.38 -3.83
CA THR A 481 -7.13 18.59 -4.57
C THR A 481 -6.60 18.57 -6.01
N SER A 482 -5.45 19.19 -6.29
CA SER A 482 -4.93 19.36 -7.65
C SER A 482 -4.46 18.04 -8.29
N ALA A 483 -3.86 17.11 -7.55
CA ALA A 483 -3.39 15.84 -8.10
C ALA A 483 -4.54 14.96 -8.65
N PRO A 484 -5.63 14.66 -7.90
CA PRO A 484 -6.77 13.95 -8.45
C PRO A 484 -7.48 14.74 -9.56
N ALA A 485 -7.54 16.08 -9.52
CA ALA A 485 -8.10 16.88 -10.63
C ALA A 485 -7.35 16.64 -11.94
N GLU A 486 -6.02 16.75 -11.90
CA GLU A 486 -5.16 16.43 -13.04
C GLU A 486 -5.41 14.99 -13.46
N LEU A 487 -5.39 14.03 -12.52
CA LEU A 487 -5.62 12.60 -12.80
C LEU A 487 -7.00 12.29 -13.41
N LEU A 488 -8.02 13.11 -13.19
CA LEU A 488 -9.32 12.91 -13.81
C LEU A 488 -9.43 13.58 -15.20
N GLY A 489 -8.39 14.27 -15.67
CA GLY A 489 -8.44 15.06 -16.92
C GLY A 489 -9.21 16.37 -16.73
N LEU A 490 -9.31 16.86 -15.48
CA LEU A 490 -10.07 18.06 -15.10
C LEU A 490 -9.18 19.12 -14.42
N GLY A 491 -7.85 19.01 -14.53
CA GLY A 491 -6.88 19.89 -13.88
C GLY A 491 -6.93 21.37 -14.31
N GLN A 492 -7.60 21.66 -15.43
CA GLN A 492 -7.88 23.02 -15.88
C GLN A 492 -9.18 23.60 -15.32
N ARG A 493 -10.02 22.78 -14.68
CA ARG A 493 -11.35 23.18 -14.19
C ARG A 493 -11.48 23.13 -12.68
N ILE A 494 -10.89 22.16 -12.01
CA ILE A 494 -11.05 21.95 -10.56
C ILE A 494 -9.70 21.70 -9.87
N GLY A 495 -9.70 21.67 -8.54
CA GLY A 495 -8.51 21.36 -7.74
C GLY A 495 -7.58 22.54 -7.43
N LYS A 496 -7.83 23.73 -8.01
CA LYS A 496 -7.05 24.96 -7.75
C LYS A 496 -7.96 26.19 -7.58
N ILE A 497 -7.47 27.20 -6.86
CA ILE A 497 -8.16 28.50 -6.69
C ILE A 497 -7.57 29.50 -7.67
N LYS A 498 -8.10 29.53 -8.90
CA LYS A 498 -7.61 30.38 -10.01
C LYS A 498 -8.74 30.91 -10.89
N PRO A 499 -8.59 32.08 -11.51
CA PRO A 499 -9.54 32.57 -12.51
C PRO A 499 -9.83 31.54 -13.62
N GLY A 500 -11.11 31.40 -13.97
CA GLY A 500 -11.58 30.45 -14.98
C GLY A 500 -11.79 29.02 -14.48
N PHE A 501 -11.42 28.69 -13.24
CA PHE A 501 -11.75 27.40 -12.62
C PHE A 501 -13.20 27.40 -12.15
N ASP A 502 -13.80 26.21 -12.07
CA ASP A 502 -15.11 26.02 -11.46
C ASP A 502 -15.05 26.49 -10.00
N ALA A 503 -16.08 27.19 -9.54
CA ALA A 503 -16.15 27.72 -8.18
C ALA A 503 -16.55 26.65 -7.15
N ASP A 504 -15.70 25.63 -7.04
CA ASP A 504 -15.75 24.57 -6.05
C ASP A 504 -14.76 24.90 -4.94
N ILE A 505 -15.26 25.40 -3.81
CA ILE A 505 -14.47 26.06 -2.76
C ILE A 505 -14.89 25.55 -1.38
N ALA A 506 -13.93 25.30 -0.50
CA ALA A 506 -14.17 25.04 0.91
C ALA A 506 -13.44 26.07 1.78
N VAL A 507 -14.14 26.62 2.77
CA VAL A 507 -13.55 27.46 3.83
C VAL A 507 -13.57 26.68 5.13
N TRP A 508 -12.44 26.65 5.82
CA TRP A 508 -12.17 25.76 6.96
C TRP A 508 -12.12 26.50 8.29
N ASP A 509 -12.49 25.83 9.37
CA ASP A 509 -12.41 26.39 10.73
C ASP A 509 -10.99 26.36 11.32
N SER A 510 -10.11 25.53 10.77
CA SER A 510 -8.68 25.41 11.08
C SER A 510 -7.88 25.07 9.82
N ASP A 511 -6.56 24.86 9.96
CA ASP A 511 -5.78 24.30 8.86
C ASP A 511 -6.40 22.97 8.38
N PRO A 512 -6.58 22.74 7.06
CA PRO A 512 -7.23 21.54 6.54
C PRO A 512 -6.55 20.21 6.94
N LEU A 513 -5.24 20.21 7.23
CA LEU A 513 -4.51 19.02 7.68
C LEU A 513 -4.49 18.85 9.21
N SER A 514 -5.23 19.69 9.95
CA SER A 514 -5.34 19.59 11.41
C SER A 514 -6.33 18.52 11.85
N VAL A 515 -6.13 17.98 13.06
CA VAL A 515 -7.07 17.04 13.68
C VAL A 515 -8.42 17.73 13.92
N GLY A 516 -9.49 17.12 13.40
CA GLY A 516 -10.85 17.63 13.55
C GLY A 516 -11.20 18.86 12.69
N ALA A 517 -10.37 19.22 11.68
CA ALA A 517 -10.70 20.30 10.76
C ALA A 517 -12.07 20.09 10.11
N ALA A 518 -12.91 21.13 10.12
CA ALA A 518 -14.27 21.07 9.56
C ALA A 518 -14.54 22.27 8.65
N PRO A 519 -15.24 22.08 7.53
CA PRO A 519 -15.68 23.19 6.70
C PRO A 519 -16.71 24.07 7.42
N VAL A 520 -16.55 25.38 7.31
CA VAL A 520 -17.53 26.40 7.72
C VAL A 520 -18.54 26.65 6.61
N GLN A 521 -18.10 26.60 5.35
CA GLN A 521 -18.97 26.71 4.18
C GLN A 521 -18.30 26.04 2.97
N VAL A 522 -19.13 25.48 2.09
CA VAL A 522 -18.72 24.88 0.83
C VAL A 522 -19.52 25.49 -0.31
N TRP A 523 -18.86 25.88 -1.38
CA TRP A 523 -19.48 26.26 -2.64
C TRP A 523 -19.19 25.21 -3.69
N ILE A 524 -20.19 24.89 -4.51
CA ILE A 524 -20.05 24.00 -5.67
C ILE A 524 -20.71 24.70 -6.84
N ASP A 525 -19.97 24.88 -7.94
CA ASP A 525 -20.37 25.69 -9.08
C ASP A 525 -20.83 27.11 -8.64
N GLY A 526 -20.19 27.64 -7.60
CA GLY A 526 -20.46 28.97 -7.02
C GLY A 526 -21.72 29.11 -6.18
N ALA A 527 -22.54 28.05 -6.07
CA ALA A 527 -23.67 28.02 -5.15
C ALA A 527 -23.23 27.55 -3.75
N ALA A 528 -23.64 28.25 -2.69
CA ALA A 528 -23.42 27.81 -1.31
C ALA A 528 -24.20 26.52 -1.01
N GLN A 529 -23.56 25.53 -0.38
CA GLN A 529 -24.17 24.23 -0.11
C GLN A 529 -24.92 24.18 1.22
N PHE A 530 -24.57 25.06 2.17
CA PHE A 530 -25.22 25.14 3.47
C PHE A 530 -25.86 26.52 3.64
N SER A 531 -27.16 26.54 3.93
CA SER A 531 -27.89 27.79 4.19
C SER A 531 -27.67 28.32 5.61
N ASP A 532 -27.52 27.42 6.57
CA ASP A 532 -27.27 27.71 7.98
C ASP A 532 -26.25 26.70 8.55
N PRO A 533 -24.98 26.76 8.13
CA PRO A 533 -23.95 25.83 8.59
C PRO A 533 -23.68 26.03 10.08
N PHE A 534 -23.61 24.93 10.84
CA PHE A 534 -23.18 25.01 12.23
C PHE A 534 -21.66 25.24 12.30
N GLU A 535 -21.26 26.39 12.81
CA GLU A 535 -19.84 26.74 12.99
C GLU A 535 -19.36 26.30 14.38
N LEU A 536 -18.31 25.47 14.42
CA LEU A 536 -17.68 25.07 15.67
C LEU A 536 -16.98 26.28 16.32
N ASN A 537 -17.14 26.44 17.63
CA ASN A 537 -16.45 27.48 18.38
C ASN A 537 -14.98 27.09 18.60
N LYS A 538 -14.13 27.33 17.60
CA LYS A 538 -12.69 27.10 17.65
C LYS A 538 -11.92 28.42 17.56
N PRO A 539 -10.74 28.52 18.22
CA PRO A 539 -9.86 29.67 18.01
C PRO A 539 -9.38 29.72 16.57
N LEU A 540 -9.34 30.91 15.98
CA LEU A 540 -8.76 31.12 14.66
C LEU A 540 -7.24 30.92 14.74
N THR A 541 -6.75 29.85 14.13
CA THR A 541 -5.33 29.54 14.00
C THR A 541 -4.88 29.71 12.57
N GLY A 542 -3.67 30.23 12.35
CA GLY A 542 -3.04 30.25 11.03
C GLY A 542 -2.72 28.84 10.52
N PRO A 543 -2.22 28.72 9.28
CA PRO A 543 -1.77 27.45 8.74
C PRO A 543 -0.70 26.79 9.60
N ILE A 544 -0.64 25.45 9.58
CA ILE A 544 0.43 24.69 10.20
C ILE A 544 1.76 25.15 9.59
N SER A 545 2.74 25.44 10.44
CA SER A 545 4.10 25.72 9.99
C SER A 545 4.82 24.38 9.81
N PRO A 546 5.09 23.92 8.57
CA PRO A 546 5.57 22.56 8.37
C PRO A 546 6.95 22.37 9.02
N ASP A 547 7.10 21.33 9.85
CA ASP A 547 8.41 20.95 10.38
C ASP A 547 9.15 20.06 9.35
N PRO A 548 10.20 20.58 8.68
CA PRO A 548 10.93 19.83 7.66
C PRO A 548 11.66 18.61 8.23
N GLU A 549 11.85 18.51 9.55
CA GLU A 549 12.46 17.34 10.17
C GLU A 549 11.49 16.16 10.31
N LEU A 550 10.18 16.40 10.30
CA LEU A 550 9.18 15.33 10.23
C LEU A 550 9.33 14.52 8.94
N ALA A 551 9.66 15.19 7.82
CA ALA A 551 9.92 14.52 6.54
C ALA A 551 11.21 13.68 6.55
N LYS A 552 12.16 13.89 7.48
CA LYS A 552 13.49 13.25 7.48
C LYS A 552 13.68 12.23 8.60
N THR A 553 12.67 12.01 9.43
CA THR A 553 12.80 11.17 10.62
C THR A 553 12.37 9.74 10.33
N ARG A 554 13.28 8.78 10.53
CA ARG A 554 12.92 7.38 10.74
C ARG A 554 13.14 7.04 12.21
N GLU A 555 12.15 6.40 12.81
CA GLU A 555 12.18 6.01 14.22
C GLU A 555 12.73 4.59 14.35
N GLU A 556 13.80 4.42 15.11
CA GLU A 556 14.28 3.12 15.58
C GLU A 556 13.87 2.91 17.03
N THR A 557 13.43 1.70 17.37
CA THR A 557 13.03 1.34 18.73
C THR A 557 14.22 0.77 19.49
N THR A 558 14.44 1.22 20.72
CA THR A 558 15.40 0.63 21.67
C THR A 558 14.72 0.42 23.01
N ASP A 559 14.85 -0.77 23.58
CA ASP A 559 14.34 -1.05 24.92
C ASP A 559 15.36 -0.63 25.99
N LEU A 560 14.94 0.22 26.92
CA LEU A 560 15.79 0.75 27.99
C LEU A 560 15.17 0.50 29.36
N ASN A 561 15.97 -0.01 30.31
CA ASN A 561 15.54 -0.16 31.71
C ASN A 561 15.36 1.19 32.40
N ASP A 562 16.27 2.12 32.12
CA ASP A 562 16.32 3.46 32.72
C ASP A 562 16.50 4.51 31.62
N VAL A 563 15.70 5.57 31.67
CA VAL A 563 15.77 6.70 30.73
C VAL A 563 15.26 7.97 31.39
N VAL A 564 15.87 9.11 31.03
CA VAL A 564 15.45 10.43 31.49
C VAL A 564 14.94 11.24 30.31
N PHE A 565 13.74 11.79 30.42
CA PHE A 565 13.18 12.73 29.46
C PHE A 565 13.25 14.14 30.02
N THR A 566 13.80 15.07 29.25
CA THR A 566 13.85 16.51 29.56
C THR A 566 12.97 17.28 28.57
N GLY A 567 12.62 18.53 28.88
CA GLY A 567 11.78 19.35 27.99
C GLY A 567 10.29 18.97 27.99
N VAL A 568 9.82 18.29 29.04
CA VAL A 568 8.40 17.98 29.23
C VAL A 568 7.68 19.24 29.71
N VAL A 569 6.65 19.66 28.98
CA VAL A 569 5.86 20.86 29.32
C VAL A 569 4.53 20.51 29.96
N LYS A 570 4.02 19.29 29.74
CA LYS A 570 2.72 18.85 30.27
C LYS A 570 2.71 17.39 30.66
N VAL A 571 2.12 17.10 31.82
CA VAL A 571 1.93 15.73 32.34
C VAL A 571 0.44 15.52 32.57
N LEU A 572 -0.11 14.50 31.92
CA LEU A 572 -1.54 14.18 31.82
C LEU A 572 -1.81 12.79 32.41
N LEU A 573 -1.24 12.51 33.58
CA LEU A 573 -1.40 11.26 34.34
C LEU A 573 -2.51 11.38 35.40
N SER A 574 -2.99 10.25 35.91
CA SER A 574 -4.10 10.18 36.88
C SER A 574 -3.66 10.57 38.30
N GLY A 575 -4.41 11.45 38.97
CA GLY A 575 -4.15 11.86 40.35
C GLY A 575 -3.21 13.06 40.52
N GLU A 576 -2.66 13.57 39.42
CA GLU A 576 -2.08 14.92 39.37
C GLU A 576 -3.19 15.85 38.85
N GLU A 577 -3.55 16.91 39.60
CA GLU A 577 -4.28 18.05 38.99
C GLU A 577 -3.48 18.46 37.75
N GLU A 578 -4.12 18.87 36.64
CA GLU A 578 -3.43 19.39 35.45
C GLU A 578 -2.40 20.43 35.91
N ARG A 579 -1.14 20.03 36.14
CA ARG A 579 -0.14 20.92 36.70
C ARG A 579 0.18 21.89 35.57
N PRO A 580 -0.22 23.18 35.67
CA PRO A 580 0.16 24.13 34.65
C PRO A 580 1.69 24.20 34.64
N ALA A 581 2.26 24.43 33.46
CA ALA A 581 3.68 24.65 33.30
C ALA A 581 4.16 25.64 34.37
N SER A 582 5.09 25.22 35.23
CA SER A 582 6.03 26.20 35.77
C SER A 582 6.73 26.86 34.58
N ASP A 583 7.23 28.08 34.74
CA ASP A 583 8.01 28.75 33.68
C ASP A 583 9.23 27.91 33.23
N GLU A 584 9.60 26.87 33.98
CA GLU A 584 10.64 25.90 33.65
C GLU A 584 10.08 24.52 33.28
N PRO A 585 10.59 23.87 32.21
CA PRO A 585 10.23 22.51 31.80
C PRO A 585 10.50 21.46 32.89
N PHE A 586 9.69 20.41 32.92
CA PHE A 586 9.86 19.26 33.80
C PHE A 586 10.79 18.20 33.20
N ASN A 587 11.36 17.40 34.10
CA ASN A 587 12.05 16.16 33.81
C ASN A 587 11.16 14.98 34.23
N VAL A 588 11.23 13.89 33.47
CA VAL A 588 10.58 12.62 33.81
C VAL A 588 11.63 11.53 33.84
N VAL A 589 11.76 10.88 34.99
CA VAL A 589 12.75 9.83 35.22
C VAL A 589 12.05 8.49 35.30
N VAL A 590 12.45 7.59 34.41
CA VAL A 590 11.97 6.22 34.35
C VAL A 590 13.08 5.29 34.83
N SER A 591 12.73 4.37 35.72
CA SER A 591 13.65 3.32 36.17
C SER A 591 12.93 2.00 36.43
N GLY A 592 13.50 0.91 35.91
CA GLY A 592 12.87 -0.41 35.89
C GLY A 592 11.50 -0.36 35.21
N GLY A 593 11.39 0.38 34.10
CA GLY A 593 10.18 0.48 33.29
C GLY A 593 9.02 1.27 33.92
N THR A 594 9.23 1.90 35.08
CA THR A 594 8.21 2.68 35.80
C THR A 594 8.63 4.12 36.00
N ILE A 595 7.68 5.05 35.97
CA ILE A 595 7.94 6.46 36.30
C ILE A 595 8.29 6.54 37.79
N LYS A 596 9.48 7.07 38.11
CA LYS A 596 9.95 7.27 39.49
C LYS A 596 9.85 8.72 39.95
N CYS A 597 10.07 9.66 39.03
CA CYS A 597 10.03 11.09 39.33
C CYS A 597 9.45 11.88 38.16
N VAL A 598 8.63 12.88 38.48
CA VAL A 598 8.11 13.92 37.59
C VAL A 598 8.34 15.26 38.29
N GLY A 599 9.05 16.18 37.65
CA GLY A 599 9.37 17.48 38.25
C GLY A 599 10.79 17.93 37.94
N THR A 600 11.48 18.57 38.89
CA THR A 600 12.88 18.96 38.71
C THR A 600 13.81 17.74 38.64
N CYS A 601 13.52 16.70 39.43
CA CYS A 601 14.27 15.43 39.51
C CYS A 601 15.80 15.63 39.55
N SER A 602 16.26 16.67 40.26
CA SER A 602 17.62 17.18 40.10
C SER A 602 18.70 16.17 40.51
N GLU A 603 18.43 15.36 41.54
CA GLU A 603 19.34 14.32 42.01
C GLU A 603 19.41 13.14 41.02
N GLU A 604 18.25 12.71 40.52
CA GLU A 604 18.14 11.59 39.57
C GLU A 604 18.70 11.95 38.20
N VAL A 605 18.49 13.19 37.74
CA VAL A 605 19.06 13.70 36.49
C VAL A 605 20.57 13.85 36.60
N ALA A 606 21.09 14.33 37.75
CA ALA A 606 22.54 14.40 37.99
C ALA A 606 23.15 13.00 38.04
N ALA A 607 22.50 12.05 38.70
CA ALA A 607 22.91 10.65 38.74
C ALA A 607 22.94 10.04 37.34
N ALA A 608 21.88 10.24 36.53
CA ALA A 608 21.79 9.74 35.16
C ALA A 608 22.92 10.28 34.25
N LYS A 609 23.26 11.58 34.37
CA LYS A 609 24.40 12.20 33.68
C LYS A 609 25.73 11.59 34.10
N SER A 610 25.90 11.28 35.38
CA SER A 610 27.13 10.70 35.92
C SER A 610 27.34 9.22 35.55
N SER A 611 26.25 8.48 35.32
CA SER A 611 26.27 7.04 35.02
C SER A 611 26.04 6.72 33.54
N SER A 612 26.15 7.71 32.64
CA SER A 612 25.92 7.58 31.19
C SER A 612 24.55 6.97 30.81
N LYS A 613 23.51 7.18 31.62
CA LYS A 613 22.14 6.76 31.25
C LYS A 613 21.64 7.62 30.08
N LYS A 614 20.78 7.05 29.22
CA LYS A 614 20.24 7.77 28.06
C LYS A 614 19.33 8.92 28.55
N ILE A 615 19.62 10.12 28.05
CA ILE A 615 18.81 11.32 28.24
C ILE A 615 18.23 11.72 26.89
N ILE A 616 16.94 12.02 26.85
CA ILE A 616 16.20 12.39 25.64
C ILE A 616 15.58 13.76 25.87
N ASP A 617 16.04 14.73 25.09
CA ASP A 617 15.51 16.09 25.14
C ASP A 617 14.34 16.24 24.17
N LEU A 618 13.18 16.59 24.72
CA LEU A 618 11.94 16.72 23.98
C LEU A 618 11.68 18.19 23.65
N LYS A 619 11.18 18.43 22.44
CA LYS A 619 10.58 19.71 22.07
C LYS A 619 9.08 19.66 22.36
N ASN A 620 8.60 20.48 23.29
CA ASN A 620 7.17 20.49 23.66
C ASN A 620 6.69 19.10 24.14
N GLY A 621 7.43 18.49 25.08
CA GLY A 621 7.19 17.12 25.51
C GLY A 621 5.90 16.96 26.32
N HIS A 622 5.14 15.89 26.06
CA HIS A 622 3.94 15.53 26.81
C HIS A 622 4.06 14.12 27.37
N VAL A 623 3.52 13.88 28.56
CA VAL A 623 3.42 12.53 29.14
C VAL A 623 1.96 12.21 29.42
N THR A 624 1.48 11.05 28.96
CA THR A 624 0.09 10.60 29.11
C THR A 624 0.02 9.20 29.69
N GLU A 625 -1.17 8.82 30.16
CA GLU A 625 -1.52 7.41 30.37
C GLU A 625 -1.40 6.65 29.05
N SER A 626 -1.16 5.35 29.14
CA SER A 626 -1.30 4.48 27.96
C SER A 626 -2.77 4.27 27.59
N PHE A 627 -2.98 3.93 26.32
CA PHE A 627 -4.32 3.68 25.78
C PHE A 627 -4.73 2.22 25.98
N THR A 628 -6.05 1.99 25.92
CA THR A 628 -6.64 0.65 26.03
C THR A 628 -7.57 0.38 24.85
N ALA A 629 -7.26 -0.66 24.08
CA ALA A 629 -8.12 -1.14 23.01
C ALA A 629 -9.35 -1.85 23.58
N PHE A 630 -10.53 -1.55 23.05
CA PHE A 630 -11.77 -2.24 23.42
C PHE A 630 -12.73 -2.31 22.24
N GLY A 631 -13.42 -3.43 22.10
CA GLY A 631 -14.50 -3.58 21.13
C GLY A 631 -14.14 -4.20 19.80
N SER A 632 -12.89 -4.65 19.63
CA SER A 632 -12.44 -5.35 18.42
C SER A 632 -11.96 -6.76 18.72
N THR A 633 -11.45 -7.42 17.68
CA THR A 633 -10.91 -8.78 17.70
C THR A 633 -9.39 -8.81 17.84
N ILE A 634 -8.77 -7.67 18.19
CA ILE A 634 -7.31 -7.58 18.37
C ILE A 634 -6.79 -8.63 19.35
N GLY A 635 -5.74 -9.36 18.99
CA GLY A 635 -5.21 -10.49 19.78
C GLY A 635 -6.07 -11.76 19.72
N LEU A 636 -7.18 -11.76 18.99
CA LEU A 636 -7.98 -12.94 18.65
C LEU A 636 -7.96 -13.25 17.14
N ASN A 637 -7.32 -12.38 16.36
CA ASN A 637 -7.00 -12.60 14.97
C ASN A 637 -5.72 -11.86 14.56
N GLU A 638 -5.24 -12.14 13.34
CA GLU A 638 -4.12 -11.42 12.72
C GLU A 638 -4.50 -10.73 11.41
N ILE A 639 -5.30 -11.37 10.54
CA ILE A 639 -5.82 -10.78 9.29
C ILE A 639 -7.35 -11.00 9.24
N ASP A 640 -8.13 -9.91 9.16
CA ASP A 640 -9.57 -9.97 9.46
C ASP A 640 -10.39 -10.84 8.50
N ALA A 641 -10.03 -10.85 7.22
CA ALA A 641 -10.71 -11.64 6.19
C ALA A 641 -10.10 -13.03 5.99
N GLU A 642 -9.01 -13.38 6.69
CA GLU A 642 -8.35 -14.67 6.53
C GLU A 642 -8.68 -15.63 7.65
N ALA A 643 -9.48 -16.64 7.30
CA ALA A 643 -10.03 -17.61 8.25
C ALA A 643 -8.96 -18.38 9.02
N ASP A 644 -7.80 -18.66 8.42
CA ASP A 644 -6.69 -19.37 9.08
C ASP A 644 -5.99 -18.52 10.15
N THR A 645 -6.24 -17.22 10.15
CA THR A 645 -5.65 -16.26 11.10
C THR A 645 -6.67 -15.66 12.05
N ASP A 646 -7.95 -16.03 11.91
CA ASP A 646 -9.08 -15.54 12.69
C ASP A 646 -9.56 -16.69 13.59
N ASN A 647 -9.89 -16.41 14.86
CA ASN A 647 -10.42 -17.44 15.76
C ASN A 647 -11.83 -17.95 15.38
N GLY A 648 -12.43 -17.38 14.33
CA GLY A 648 -13.69 -17.81 13.77
C GLY A 648 -14.91 -17.25 14.50
N ARG A 649 -16.08 -17.53 13.92
CA ARG A 649 -17.38 -17.15 14.51
C ARG A 649 -17.71 -18.09 15.67
N SER A 650 -18.18 -17.52 16.77
CA SER A 650 -18.67 -18.22 17.96
C SER A 650 -20.19 -18.02 18.09
N PRO A 651 -21.03 -18.83 17.41
CA PRO A 651 -22.48 -18.75 17.59
C PRO A 651 -22.93 -19.24 18.98
N GLY A 652 -22.11 -20.07 19.64
CA GLY A 652 -22.29 -20.48 21.04
C GLY A 652 -21.45 -19.65 22.02
N PHE A 653 -21.58 -19.93 23.32
CA PHE A 653 -20.77 -19.30 24.34
C PHE A 653 -19.30 -19.74 24.24
N SER A 654 -18.39 -18.78 24.18
CA SER A 654 -16.93 -18.99 24.16
C SER A 654 -16.24 -17.94 25.02
N ARG A 655 -14.97 -18.19 25.37
CA ARG A 655 -14.16 -17.28 26.18
C ARG A 655 -12.99 -16.77 25.34
N GLY A 656 -12.74 -15.46 25.38
CA GLY A 656 -11.67 -14.83 24.59
C GLY A 656 -10.29 -15.37 24.94
N ILE A 657 -10.07 -15.74 26.22
CA ILE A 657 -8.79 -16.30 26.68
C ILE A 657 -8.41 -17.59 25.94
N ASP A 658 -9.39 -18.39 25.53
CA ASP A 658 -9.15 -19.68 24.88
C ASP A 658 -8.71 -19.53 23.41
N GLY A 659 -8.90 -18.33 22.83
CA GLY A 659 -8.48 -17.99 21.46
C GLY A 659 -7.41 -16.90 21.39
N LEU A 660 -6.78 -16.55 22.52
CA LEU A 660 -5.81 -15.46 22.61
C LEU A 660 -4.50 -15.82 21.88
N VAL A 661 -4.12 -14.98 20.92
CA VAL A 661 -2.87 -15.03 20.17
C VAL A 661 -2.12 -13.71 20.38
N LEU A 662 -0.88 -13.82 20.85
CA LEU A 662 0.00 -12.69 21.15
C LEU A 662 1.17 -12.66 20.15
N ASP A 663 2.08 -11.70 20.29
CA ASP A 663 3.27 -11.53 19.43
C ASP A 663 2.95 -11.44 17.93
N ASN A 664 2.07 -10.49 17.59
CA ASN A 664 1.55 -10.35 16.24
C ASN A 664 1.64 -8.90 15.73
N LYS A 665 1.49 -8.68 14.42
CA LYS A 665 1.76 -7.38 13.79
C LYS A 665 0.82 -6.29 14.32
N LYS A 666 -0.46 -6.61 14.49
CA LYS A 666 -1.46 -5.66 15.03
C LYS A 666 -1.10 -5.24 16.46
N LEU A 667 -0.63 -6.17 17.28
CA LEU A 667 -0.24 -5.93 18.67
C LEU A 667 1.06 -5.13 18.78
N HIS A 668 2.05 -5.40 17.91
CA HIS A 668 3.25 -4.56 17.84
C HIS A 668 2.94 -3.13 17.42
N VAL A 669 2.01 -2.94 16.47
CA VAL A 669 1.51 -1.61 16.10
C VAL A 669 0.79 -0.97 17.27
N ALA A 670 -0.12 -1.69 17.93
CA ALA A 670 -0.81 -1.21 19.13
C ALA A 670 0.18 -0.68 20.18
N HIS A 671 1.17 -1.50 20.53
CA HIS A 671 2.21 -1.16 21.50
C HIS A 671 3.01 0.07 21.07
N ARG A 672 3.45 0.13 19.81
CA ARG A 672 4.19 1.28 19.25
C ARG A 672 3.45 2.60 19.40
N TYR A 673 2.14 2.59 19.21
CA TYR A 673 1.31 3.79 19.29
C TYR A 673 0.70 4.02 20.68
N GLY A 674 1.27 3.38 21.71
CA GLY A 674 0.93 3.62 23.10
C GLY A 674 -0.31 2.89 23.60
N VAL A 675 -0.89 2.00 22.80
CA VAL A 675 -1.95 1.09 23.22
C VAL A 675 -1.32 -0.15 23.84
N THR A 676 -1.12 -0.09 25.16
CA THR A 676 -0.39 -1.15 25.89
C THR A 676 -1.30 -2.23 26.47
N LYS A 677 -2.61 -2.00 26.44
CA LYS A 677 -3.63 -2.89 27.00
C LYS A 677 -4.75 -3.09 26.00
N ALA A 678 -5.34 -4.28 25.99
CA ALA A 678 -6.48 -4.60 25.16
C ALA A 678 -7.49 -5.47 25.92
N ILE A 679 -8.77 -5.31 25.56
CA ILE A 679 -9.89 -6.11 26.04
C ILE A 679 -10.68 -6.57 24.81
N SER A 680 -10.56 -7.86 24.48
CA SER A 680 -11.10 -8.41 23.23
C SER A 680 -12.08 -9.52 23.50
N ALA A 681 -13.18 -9.54 22.76
CA ALA A 681 -14.26 -10.51 22.91
C ALA A 681 -14.34 -11.44 21.70
N PRO A 682 -14.80 -12.70 21.86
CA PRO A 682 -15.00 -13.59 20.73
C PRO A 682 -16.02 -13.02 19.74
N LYS A 683 -15.72 -13.23 18.46
CA LYS A 683 -16.52 -12.78 17.32
C LYS A 683 -17.80 -13.58 17.20
N PHE A 684 -18.95 -12.92 17.00
CA PHE A 684 -20.24 -13.58 16.82
C PHE A 684 -20.52 -13.94 15.35
N SER A 685 -20.68 -12.94 14.47
CA SER A 685 -21.02 -13.18 13.05
C SER A 685 -20.28 -12.25 12.07
N GLY A 686 -19.64 -11.20 12.56
CA GLY A 686 -18.79 -10.26 11.84
C GLY A 686 -17.86 -9.52 12.81
N GLN A 687 -16.88 -8.77 12.29
CA GLN A 687 -15.78 -8.18 13.08
C GLN A 687 -16.26 -7.22 14.19
N ALA A 688 -17.35 -6.48 13.97
CA ALA A 688 -17.91 -5.54 14.96
C ALA A 688 -18.92 -6.16 15.94
N THR A 689 -19.07 -7.49 15.99
CA THR A 689 -20.11 -8.17 16.79
C THR A 689 -19.52 -9.23 17.68
N HIS A 690 -19.95 -9.25 18.94
CA HIS A 690 -19.30 -10.03 19.99
C HIS A 690 -20.29 -10.88 20.78
N SER A 691 -19.86 -12.08 21.16
CA SER A 691 -20.61 -13.00 22.02
C SER A 691 -19.64 -13.87 22.80
N GLY A 692 -19.84 -14.04 24.11
CA GLY A 692 -18.92 -14.79 24.98
C GLY A 692 -18.33 -13.93 26.09
N THR A 693 -17.19 -14.31 26.67
CA THR A 693 -16.45 -13.46 27.62
C THR A 693 -15.21 -12.85 26.99
N SER A 694 -14.93 -11.58 27.28
CA SER A 694 -13.70 -10.93 26.80
C SER A 694 -12.50 -11.22 27.70
N VAL A 695 -11.31 -11.24 27.11
CA VAL A 695 -10.02 -11.36 27.81
C VAL A 695 -9.32 -10.00 27.87
N GLY A 696 -8.71 -9.70 29.01
CA GLY A 696 -7.89 -8.52 29.24
C GLY A 696 -6.41 -8.87 29.26
N PHE A 697 -5.63 -8.26 28.35
CA PHE A 697 -4.22 -8.59 28.18
C PHE A 697 -3.33 -7.37 27.84
N ASN A 698 -2.02 -7.58 27.87
CA ASN A 698 -0.98 -6.61 27.51
C ASN A 698 -0.58 -6.81 26.05
N THR A 699 -0.63 -5.76 25.23
CA THR A 699 -0.35 -5.85 23.79
C THR A 699 1.13 -6.07 23.49
N GLY A 700 2.03 -5.75 24.41
CA GLY A 700 3.46 -6.03 24.24
C GLY A 700 3.83 -7.48 24.50
N ALA A 701 2.98 -8.26 25.17
CA ALA A 701 3.26 -9.62 25.62
C ALA A 701 3.62 -10.57 24.46
N LEU A 702 4.57 -11.48 24.69
CA LEU A 702 4.97 -12.46 23.67
C LEU A 702 4.09 -13.72 23.70
N HIS A 703 3.60 -14.10 24.88
CA HIS A 703 2.71 -15.24 25.04
C HIS A 703 1.91 -15.14 26.34
N ALA A 704 0.79 -15.86 26.44
CA ALA A 704 -0.16 -15.71 27.54
C ALA A 704 0.43 -16.10 28.92
N PHE A 705 1.47 -16.93 28.94
CA PHE A 705 2.16 -17.35 30.17
C PHE A 705 3.16 -16.30 30.73
N GLU A 706 3.44 -15.22 29.98
CA GLU A 706 4.34 -14.17 30.48
C GLU A 706 3.66 -13.47 31.67
N LYS A 707 4.45 -13.16 32.70
CA LYS A 707 3.91 -12.56 33.93
C LYS A 707 3.25 -11.20 33.61
N GLY A 708 1.95 -11.12 33.84
CA GLY A 708 1.16 -9.92 33.55
C GLY A 708 0.68 -9.79 32.10
N ALA A 709 0.94 -10.79 31.25
CA ALA A 709 0.41 -10.84 29.88
C ALA A 709 -1.11 -10.85 29.88
N VAL A 710 -1.72 -11.74 30.64
CA VAL A 710 -3.17 -11.76 30.89
C VAL A 710 -3.43 -11.18 32.27
N TRP A 711 -4.19 -10.10 32.33
CA TRP A 711 -4.56 -9.44 33.59
C TRP A 711 -6.02 -9.69 33.98
N GLY A 712 -6.84 -10.23 33.08
CA GLY A 712 -8.18 -10.73 33.37
C GLY A 712 -8.62 -11.78 32.35
N GLU A 713 -8.89 -13.01 32.80
CA GLU A 713 -9.32 -14.11 31.91
C GLU A 713 -10.76 -13.94 31.40
N ASP A 714 -11.65 -13.40 32.24
CA ASP A 714 -13.04 -13.08 31.92
C ASP A 714 -13.36 -11.66 32.42
N VAL A 715 -13.19 -10.66 31.56
CA VAL A 715 -13.34 -9.23 31.89
C VAL A 715 -14.79 -8.76 31.82
N ALA A 716 -15.54 -9.21 30.81
CA ALA A 716 -16.92 -8.84 30.59
C ALA A 716 -17.65 -9.94 29.79
N LEU A 717 -18.96 -10.09 29.99
CA LEU A 717 -19.80 -10.96 29.17
C LEU A 717 -20.47 -10.15 28.05
N HIS A 718 -20.29 -10.55 26.80
CA HIS A 718 -20.76 -9.83 25.61
C HIS A 718 -21.99 -10.49 24.98
N ARG A 719 -22.95 -9.68 24.53
CA ARG A 719 -24.10 -10.09 23.70
C ARG A 719 -24.37 -9.08 22.60
N THR A 720 -24.73 -9.56 21.41
CA THR A 720 -25.09 -8.71 20.28
C THR A 720 -26.61 -8.53 20.18
N LEU A 721 -27.07 -7.28 20.17
CA LEU A 721 -28.49 -6.87 20.02
C LEU A 721 -28.71 -5.96 18.79
N SER A 722 -27.79 -5.98 17.82
CA SER A 722 -27.88 -5.22 16.56
C SER A 722 -28.56 -6.03 15.43
N LEU A 723 -28.69 -5.44 14.24
CA LEU A 723 -29.20 -6.16 13.06
C LEU A 723 -28.43 -7.45 12.74
N ALA A 724 -27.15 -7.53 13.08
CA ALA A 724 -26.33 -8.73 12.89
C ALA A 724 -26.83 -9.93 13.72
N ALA A 725 -27.54 -9.69 14.83
CA ALA A 725 -28.15 -10.74 15.65
C ALA A 725 -29.30 -11.47 14.93
N LYS A 726 -29.82 -10.94 13.81
CA LYS A 726 -30.90 -11.56 13.02
C LYS A 726 -30.44 -12.67 12.06
N ARG A 727 -29.15 -13.03 12.07
CA ARG A 727 -28.58 -14.08 11.21
C ARG A 727 -28.61 -15.45 11.94
N GLY A 728 -28.91 -16.54 11.24
CA GLY A 728 -28.90 -17.90 11.81
C GLY A 728 -30.22 -18.31 12.48
N GLU A 729 -30.16 -18.92 13.68
CA GLU A 729 -31.30 -19.53 14.39
C GLU A 729 -32.25 -18.51 15.09
N ASN A 730 -31.83 -17.24 15.22
CA ASN A 730 -32.64 -16.18 15.85
C ASN A 730 -33.14 -15.17 14.80
N PRO A 731 -34.39 -15.29 14.31
CA PRO A 731 -34.84 -14.49 13.17
C PRO A 731 -35.26 -13.06 13.53
N SER A 732 -35.30 -12.66 14.81
CA SER A 732 -35.84 -11.35 15.21
C SER A 732 -35.14 -10.71 16.43
N LEU A 733 -35.08 -9.38 16.42
CA LEU A 733 -34.58 -8.60 17.57
C LEU A 733 -35.43 -8.81 18.83
N SER A 734 -36.75 -8.95 18.68
CA SER A 734 -37.65 -9.27 19.79
C SER A 734 -37.30 -10.62 20.43
N GLY A 735 -36.96 -11.63 19.61
CA GLY A 735 -36.49 -12.93 20.09
C GLY A 735 -35.17 -12.83 20.84
N VAL A 736 -34.19 -12.07 20.32
CA VAL A 736 -32.89 -11.88 20.97
C VAL A 736 -33.02 -11.14 22.31
N ILE A 737 -33.80 -10.05 22.37
CA ILE A 737 -34.10 -9.33 23.63
C ILE A 737 -34.88 -10.24 24.60
N GLY A 738 -35.82 -11.03 24.08
CA GLY A 738 -36.56 -12.05 24.83
C GLY A 738 -35.64 -13.07 25.49
N SER A 739 -34.69 -13.60 24.73
CA SER A 739 -33.68 -14.55 25.18
C SER A 739 -32.79 -13.94 26.27
N LEU A 740 -32.26 -12.74 26.05
CA LEU A 740 -31.46 -12.03 27.06
C LEU A 740 -32.19 -11.87 28.40
N ARG A 741 -33.46 -11.45 28.34
CA ARG A 741 -34.31 -11.34 29.55
C ARG A 741 -34.47 -12.68 30.24
N HIS A 742 -34.81 -13.72 29.48
CA HIS A 742 -35.09 -15.04 30.03
C HIS A 742 -33.86 -15.61 30.75
N THR A 743 -32.70 -15.58 30.11
CA THR A 743 -31.47 -16.16 30.67
C THR A 743 -30.96 -15.39 31.89
N LEU A 744 -31.09 -14.06 31.91
CA LEU A 744 -30.76 -13.26 33.10
C LEU A 744 -31.70 -13.54 34.27
N LEU A 745 -33.02 -13.59 34.04
CA LEU A 745 -33.99 -13.90 35.09
C LEU A 745 -33.85 -15.34 35.60
N GLU A 746 -33.50 -16.29 34.73
CA GLU A 746 -33.15 -17.65 35.13
C GLU A 746 -31.91 -17.67 36.02
N ALA A 747 -30.86 -16.90 35.70
CA ALA A 747 -29.68 -16.76 36.55
C ALA A 747 -30.00 -16.13 37.92
N VAL A 748 -30.96 -15.19 37.98
CA VAL A 748 -31.50 -14.68 39.25
C VAL A 748 -32.25 -15.79 40.00
N ALA A 749 -33.07 -16.58 39.30
CA ALA A 749 -33.91 -17.63 39.87
C ALA A 749 -33.09 -18.80 40.45
N SER A 750 -32.05 -19.23 39.73
CA SER A 750 -31.25 -20.41 40.02
C SER A 750 -30.37 -20.27 41.26
N ASN A 751 -30.32 -21.32 42.09
CA ASN A 751 -29.31 -21.49 43.15
C ASN A 751 -28.10 -22.30 42.70
N ASP A 752 -28.13 -22.82 41.46
CA ASP A 752 -27.06 -23.60 40.89
C ASP A 752 -25.95 -22.66 40.41
N THR A 753 -24.75 -22.81 40.98
CA THR A 753 -23.54 -22.13 40.49
C THR A 753 -22.91 -22.87 39.30
N GLY A 754 -23.54 -23.96 38.85
CA GLY A 754 -23.10 -24.84 37.78
C GLY A 754 -22.03 -25.83 38.28
N SER A 755 -22.08 -27.06 37.79
CA SER A 755 -20.94 -28.00 37.90
C SER A 755 -19.76 -27.58 37.02
N ASP A 756 -20.02 -26.77 35.99
CA ASP A 756 -19.03 -26.21 35.07
C ASP A 756 -18.87 -24.70 35.30
N PRO A 757 -17.75 -24.24 35.90
CA PRO A 757 -17.50 -22.82 36.16
C PRO A 757 -17.24 -22.00 34.89
N PHE A 758 -17.05 -22.67 33.73
CA PHE A 758 -16.80 -22.02 32.44
C PHE A 758 -18.06 -21.90 31.59
N SER A 759 -19.20 -22.42 32.05
CA SER A 759 -20.47 -22.34 31.34
C SER A 759 -21.02 -20.92 31.22
N GLU A 760 -21.89 -20.68 30.24
CA GLU A 760 -22.65 -19.42 30.11
C GLU A 760 -23.45 -19.11 31.38
N ALA A 761 -24.11 -20.12 31.95
CA ALA A 761 -24.91 -19.99 33.17
C ALA A 761 -24.07 -19.51 34.37
N ALA A 762 -22.86 -20.05 34.53
CA ALA A 762 -21.93 -19.61 35.59
C ALA A 762 -21.53 -18.14 35.42
N HIS A 763 -21.28 -17.68 34.18
CA HIS A 763 -20.95 -16.29 33.91
C HIS A 763 -22.14 -15.34 34.07
N LEU A 764 -23.34 -15.75 33.63
CA LEU A 764 -24.58 -15.00 33.89
C LEU A 764 -24.84 -14.87 35.40
N LYS A 765 -24.47 -15.88 36.20
CA LYS A 765 -24.53 -15.79 37.66
C LYS A 765 -23.62 -14.69 38.21
N LYS A 766 -22.37 -14.60 37.72
CA LYS A 766 -21.45 -13.50 38.07
C LYS A 766 -22.01 -12.13 37.65
N VAL A 767 -22.70 -12.05 36.50
CA VAL A 767 -23.37 -10.83 36.04
C VAL A 767 -24.46 -10.38 37.02
N VAL A 768 -25.39 -11.28 37.40
CA VAL A 768 -26.49 -10.92 38.32
C VAL A 768 -26.02 -10.64 39.75
N ASN A 769 -24.84 -11.14 40.13
CA ASN A 769 -24.18 -10.81 41.40
C ASN A 769 -23.44 -9.45 41.36
N GLY A 770 -23.30 -8.81 40.18
CA GLY A 770 -22.54 -7.57 39.99
C GLY A 770 -21.02 -7.76 39.93
N GLU A 771 -20.55 -9.00 39.84
CA GLU A 771 -19.13 -9.38 39.80
C GLU A 771 -18.53 -9.28 38.39
N LEU A 772 -19.36 -9.44 37.34
CA LEU A 772 -18.95 -9.37 35.94
C LEU A 772 -19.87 -8.41 35.16
N PRO A 773 -19.34 -7.44 34.39
CA PRO A 773 -20.19 -6.56 33.59
C PRO A 773 -20.76 -7.26 32.35
N LEU A 774 -21.98 -6.87 31.97
CA LEU A 774 -22.66 -7.25 30.73
C LEU A 774 -22.47 -6.17 29.67
N VAL A 775 -21.79 -6.49 28.58
CA VAL A 775 -21.58 -5.60 27.42
C VAL A 775 -22.56 -5.96 26.31
N LEU A 776 -23.28 -4.97 25.81
CA LEU A 776 -24.29 -5.13 24.76
C LEU A 776 -23.85 -4.39 23.49
N THR A 777 -23.62 -5.12 22.40
CA THR A 777 -23.41 -4.51 21.07
C THR A 777 -24.75 -4.08 20.48
N VAL A 778 -25.02 -2.77 20.47
CA VAL A 778 -26.31 -2.22 20.03
C VAL A 778 -26.17 -0.79 19.54
N HIS A 779 -26.80 -0.45 18.41
CA HIS A 779 -26.75 0.91 17.85
C HIS A 779 -28.04 1.71 18.06
N SER A 780 -29.21 1.08 17.85
CA SER A 780 -30.47 1.82 17.83
C SER A 780 -30.98 2.19 19.23
N ALA A 781 -31.54 3.40 19.34
CA ALA A 781 -32.15 3.92 20.56
C ALA A 781 -33.24 3.00 21.10
N ASP A 782 -34.05 2.39 20.22
CA ASP A 782 -35.14 1.52 20.61
C ASP A 782 -34.63 0.21 21.26
N ALA A 783 -33.54 -0.34 20.73
CA ALA A 783 -32.90 -1.53 21.29
C ALA A 783 -32.12 -1.21 22.58
N ILE A 784 -31.51 -0.02 22.68
CA ILE A 784 -30.91 0.47 23.93
C ILE A 784 -31.97 0.56 25.02
N VAL A 785 -33.12 1.21 24.76
CA VAL A 785 -34.22 1.31 25.74
C VAL A 785 -34.76 -0.07 26.13
N ALA A 786 -34.88 -1.00 25.18
CA ALA A 786 -35.30 -2.36 25.49
C ALA A 786 -34.28 -3.08 26.40
N ALA A 787 -32.98 -2.89 26.20
CA ALA A 787 -31.95 -3.40 27.09
C ALA A 787 -32.01 -2.76 28.49
N LEU A 788 -32.26 -1.44 28.59
CA LEU A 788 -32.45 -0.76 29.88
C LEU A 788 -33.68 -1.28 30.64
N ARG A 789 -34.77 -1.62 29.93
CA ARG A 789 -35.94 -2.27 30.54
C ARG A 789 -35.59 -3.65 31.10
N VAL A 790 -34.85 -4.47 30.35
CA VAL A 790 -34.38 -5.78 30.84
C VAL A 790 -33.49 -5.60 32.08
N LYS A 791 -32.60 -4.60 32.09
CA LYS A 791 -31.80 -4.26 33.29
C LYS A 791 -32.69 -3.95 34.49
N SER A 792 -33.70 -3.09 34.33
CA SER A 792 -34.66 -2.76 35.41
C SER A 792 -35.39 -4.00 35.94
N GLU A 793 -35.92 -4.84 35.04
CA GLU A 793 -36.65 -6.07 35.39
C GLU A 793 -35.76 -7.04 36.19
N VAL A 794 -34.49 -7.19 35.81
CA VAL A 794 -33.52 -8.04 36.51
C VAL A 794 -33.17 -7.48 37.89
N GLU A 795 -32.96 -6.17 38.00
CA GLU A 795 -32.67 -5.51 39.28
C GLU A 795 -33.87 -5.56 40.24
N GLU A 796 -35.11 -5.43 39.74
CA GLU A 796 -36.32 -5.63 40.52
C GLU A 796 -36.44 -7.08 41.02
N ALA A 797 -36.13 -8.07 40.19
CA ALA A 797 -36.11 -9.48 40.57
C ALA A 797 -35.04 -9.78 41.64
N LEU A 798 -33.87 -9.15 41.55
CA LEU A 798 -32.83 -9.22 42.58
C LEU A 798 -33.27 -8.55 43.89
N ALA A 799 -33.90 -7.38 43.80
CA ALA A 799 -34.43 -6.67 44.96
C ALA A 799 -35.51 -7.48 45.70
N ALA A 800 -36.34 -8.25 44.98
CA ALA A 800 -37.34 -9.13 45.57
C ALA A 800 -36.75 -10.33 46.35
N LYS A 801 -35.51 -10.73 46.06
CA LYS A 801 -34.82 -11.86 46.72
C LYS A 801 -33.88 -11.46 47.86
N SER A 802 -33.47 -10.20 47.94
CA SER A 802 -32.46 -9.71 48.87
C SER A 802 -33.04 -8.69 49.88
N GLN A 803 -32.37 -8.49 51.02
CA GLN A 803 -32.73 -7.38 51.91
C GLN A 803 -32.47 -6.03 51.21
N PRO A 804 -33.32 -4.99 51.39
CA PRO A 804 -33.25 -3.74 50.60
C PRO A 804 -31.90 -3.02 50.61
N ALA A 805 -31.10 -3.18 51.67
CA ALA A 805 -29.78 -2.57 51.81
C ALA A 805 -28.62 -3.38 51.18
N LYS A 806 -28.91 -4.53 50.55
CA LYS A 806 -27.92 -5.48 49.98
C LYS A 806 -28.27 -5.98 48.58
N SER A 807 -29.26 -5.41 47.91
CA SER A 807 -29.67 -5.87 46.58
C SER A 807 -28.57 -5.52 45.55
N PRO A 808 -27.90 -6.52 44.95
CA PRO A 808 -26.86 -6.26 43.95
C PRO A 808 -27.49 -5.64 42.71
N LYS A 809 -26.83 -4.62 42.15
CA LYS A 809 -27.16 -4.05 40.84
C LYS A 809 -26.28 -4.71 39.78
N ILE A 810 -26.83 -4.91 38.59
CA ILE A 810 -26.04 -5.45 37.47
C ILE A 810 -25.29 -4.32 36.76
N LYS A 811 -24.05 -4.56 36.35
CA LYS A 811 -23.26 -3.60 35.56
C LYS A 811 -23.55 -3.85 34.07
N VAL A 812 -24.03 -2.83 33.37
CA VAL A 812 -24.31 -2.91 31.92
C VAL A 812 -23.55 -1.81 31.19
N ALA A 813 -22.95 -2.17 30.07
CA ALA A 813 -22.27 -1.26 29.17
C ALA A 813 -22.81 -1.42 27.74
N ILE A 814 -22.90 -0.33 27.01
CA ILE A 814 -23.24 -0.34 25.58
C ILE A 814 -21.94 -0.22 24.78
N ILE A 815 -21.78 -1.06 23.76
CA ILE A 815 -20.77 -0.86 22.71
C ILE A 815 -21.46 -0.67 21.36
N GLY A 816 -20.95 0.24 20.55
CA GLY A 816 -21.66 0.78 19.39
C GLY A 816 -22.38 2.05 19.81
N GLY A 817 -23.71 2.05 19.83
CA GLY A 817 -24.48 3.17 20.37
C GLY A 817 -24.60 4.37 19.43
N ALA A 818 -24.70 4.14 18.12
CA ALA A 818 -24.83 5.21 17.13
C ALA A 818 -26.00 6.18 17.42
N GLU A 819 -27.15 5.64 17.87
CA GLU A 819 -28.32 6.43 18.25
C GLU A 819 -28.41 6.69 19.78
N SER A 820 -27.34 6.42 20.55
CA SER A 820 -27.34 6.60 22.02
C SER A 820 -27.61 8.05 22.45
N HIS A 821 -27.24 9.02 21.62
CA HIS A 821 -27.52 10.44 21.85
C HIS A 821 -29.04 10.74 22.00
N LEU A 822 -29.92 9.93 21.40
CA LEU A 822 -31.38 10.10 21.53
C LEU A 822 -31.91 9.68 22.91
N VAL A 823 -31.14 8.90 23.66
CA VAL A 823 -31.51 8.30 24.94
C VAL A 823 -30.44 8.54 26.02
N ALA A 824 -29.67 9.61 25.87
CA ALA A 824 -28.52 9.91 26.72
C ALA A 824 -28.92 10.14 28.19
N LYS A 825 -30.10 10.74 28.43
CA LYS A 825 -30.61 10.96 29.79
C LYS A 825 -31.00 9.67 30.49
N GLU A 826 -31.60 8.75 29.74
CA GLU A 826 -31.98 7.43 30.21
C GLU A 826 -30.75 6.57 30.52
N LEU A 827 -29.71 6.64 29.67
CA LEU A 827 -28.42 5.99 29.91
C LEU A 827 -27.75 6.52 31.19
N ALA A 828 -27.69 7.84 31.37
CA ALA A 828 -27.14 8.45 32.57
C ALA A 828 -27.93 8.08 33.83
N ALA A 829 -29.26 8.11 33.77
CA ALA A 829 -30.12 7.73 34.89
C ALA A 829 -30.00 6.25 35.27
N ALA A 830 -29.69 5.38 34.30
CA ALA A 830 -29.49 3.96 34.50
C ALA A 830 -28.05 3.56 34.90
N ASP A 831 -27.13 4.55 35.00
CA ASP A 831 -25.70 4.33 35.23
C ASP A 831 -25.08 3.37 34.20
N VAL A 832 -25.39 3.61 32.92
CA VAL A 832 -24.91 2.80 31.79
C VAL A 832 -23.97 3.63 30.93
N GLY A 833 -22.71 3.22 30.89
CA GLY A 833 -21.69 3.82 30.04
C GLY A 833 -21.79 3.38 28.58
N VAL A 834 -21.26 4.20 27.67
CA VAL A 834 -21.26 3.96 26.22
C VAL A 834 -19.83 3.93 25.70
N VAL A 835 -19.52 2.92 24.90
CA VAL A 835 -18.31 2.85 24.10
C VAL A 835 -18.69 2.99 22.62
N LEU A 836 -18.36 4.14 22.02
CA LEU A 836 -18.69 4.41 20.62
C LEU A 836 -17.73 3.67 19.68
N ALA A 837 -18.27 2.77 18.85
CA ALA A 837 -17.56 2.02 17.83
C ALA A 837 -18.49 1.85 16.60
N PRO A 838 -18.34 2.63 15.52
CA PRO A 838 -17.35 3.71 15.34
C PRO A 838 -17.52 4.87 16.32
N PHE A 839 -16.42 5.58 16.60
CA PHE A 839 -16.40 6.79 17.43
C PHE A 839 -17.16 7.99 16.82
N GLU A 840 -17.12 8.10 15.50
CA GLU A 840 -17.93 9.02 14.70
C GLU A 840 -18.95 8.20 13.90
N PRO A 841 -20.07 7.78 14.53
CA PRO A 841 -21.10 7.03 13.83
C PRO A 841 -21.63 7.83 12.65
N TYR A 842 -21.68 7.16 11.51
CA TYR A 842 -22.41 7.60 10.33
C TYR A 842 -23.36 6.47 9.93
N SER A 843 -24.41 6.78 9.17
CA SER A 843 -25.55 5.89 8.94
C SER A 843 -25.24 4.68 8.04
N SER A 844 -24.26 3.85 8.38
CA SER A 844 -23.82 2.68 7.62
C SER A 844 -24.92 1.62 7.55
N THR A 845 -25.53 1.28 8.69
CA THR A 845 -26.64 0.33 8.78
C THR A 845 -27.94 0.99 9.21
N TRP A 846 -29.08 0.32 8.99
CA TRP A 846 -30.40 0.88 9.29
C TRP A 846 -30.61 1.23 10.78
N ASP A 847 -29.98 0.50 11.70
CA ASP A 847 -29.98 0.79 13.13
C ASP A 847 -29.06 1.95 13.54
N GLN A 848 -28.36 2.55 12.58
CA GLN A 848 -27.52 3.75 12.71
C GLN A 848 -28.09 4.97 11.96
N ARG A 849 -29.24 4.84 11.29
CA ARG A 849 -29.79 5.86 10.36
C ARG A 849 -30.04 7.26 10.94
N ARG A 850 -30.09 7.39 12.27
CA ARG A 850 -30.28 8.68 12.98
C ARG A 850 -28.99 9.20 13.61
N SER A 851 -27.81 8.73 13.19
CA SER A 851 -26.52 9.20 13.72
C SER A 851 -26.30 10.70 13.49
N LEU A 852 -25.56 11.34 14.40
CA LEU A 852 -25.15 12.73 14.26
C LEU A 852 -23.82 12.80 13.51
N THR A 853 -23.79 13.52 12.40
CA THR A 853 -22.63 13.61 11.49
C THR A 853 -21.63 14.70 11.86
N GLY A 854 -21.96 15.55 12.84
CA GLY A 854 -21.15 16.71 13.22
C GLY A 854 -21.34 17.93 12.31
N ALA A 855 -20.50 18.95 12.54
CA ALA A 855 -20.49 20.18 11.76
C ALA A 855 -20.04 19.93 10.31
N PRO A 856 -20.51 20.72 9.34
CA PRO A 856 -21.49 21.82 9.46
C PRO A 856 -22.97 21.38 9.48
N LEU A 857 -23.27 20.08 9.38
CA LEU A 857 -24.66 19.59 9.24
C LEU A 857 -25.47 19.58 10.54
N THR A 858 -24.81 19.27 11.66
CA THR A 858 -25.47 19.10 12.95
C THR A 858 -24.72 19.83 14.06
N ASN A 859 -25.46 20.26 15.08
CA ASN A 859 -24.89 20.89 16.27
C ASN A 859 -24.29 19.82 17.19
N GLY A 860 -22.99 19.57 17.02
CA GLY A 860 -22.25 18.57 17.76
C GLY A 860 -22.45 17.14 17.26
N THR A 861 -21.88 16.21 18.00
CA THR A 861 -21.81 14.78 17.71
C THR A 861 -22.47 13.96 18.83
N ALA A 862 -22.50 12.64 18.70
CA ALA A 862 -22.94 11.76 19.80
C ALA A 862 -22.08 11.97 21.07
N VAL A 863 -20.80 12.28 20.92
CA VAL A 863 -19.87 12.57 22.02
C VAL A 863 -20.39 13.74 22.86
N ASP A 864 -20.75 14.84 22.21
CA ASP A 864 -21.20 16.07 22.87
C ASP A 864 -22.45 15.82 23.71
N VAL A 865 -23.45 15.16 23.12
CA VAL A 865 -24.74 14.89 23.78
C VAL A 865 -24.58 13.94 24.97
N LEU A 866 -23.74 12.92 24.85
CA LEU A 866 -23.47 11.97 25.93
C LEU A 866 -22.70 12.63 27.08
N VAL A 867 -21.69 13.43 26.77
CA VAL A 867 -20.92 14.19 27.78
C VAL A 867 -21.83 15.19 28.51
N ASP A 868 -22.66 15.93 27.79
CA ASP A 868 -23.61 16.90 28.38
C ASP A 868 -24.66 16.21 29.28
N ALA A 869 -25.04 14.97 28.96
CA ALA A 869 -25.95 14.17 29.78
C ALA A 869 -25.27 13.52 31.00
N GLY A 870 -23.94 13.58 31.12
CA GLY A 870 -23.18 12.93 32.19
C GLY A 870 -22.95 11.42 31.99
N VAL A 871 -23.11 10.91 30.76
CA VAL A 871 -22.80 9.51 30.43
C VAL A 871 -21.29 9.32 30.38
N VAL A 872 -20.78 8.28 31.06
CA VAL A 872 -19.37 7.91 30.93
C VAL A 872 -19.13 7.32 29.55
N LEU A 873 -18.25 7.97 28.79
CA LEU A 873 -18.01 7.68 27.38
C LEU A 873 -16.58 7.15 27.16
N ALA A 874 -16.43 6.15 26.31
CA ALA A 874 -15.14 5.73 25.77
C ALA A 874 -15.20 5.57 24.24
N VAL A 875 -14.03 5.56 23.61
CA VAL A 875 -13.83 5.23 22.19
C VAL A 875 -13.54 3.74 22.09
N GLY A 876 -14.27 3.05 21.22
CA GLY A 876 -14.01 1.67 20.86
C GLY A 876 -13.42 1.54 19.46
N LEU A 877 -12.90 0.36 19.18
CA LEU A 877 -12.40 -0.01 17.86
C LEU A 877 -13.51 -0.75 17.11
N GLU A 878 -13.96 -0.17 16.00
CA GLU A 878 -14.82 -0.87 15.05
C GLU A 878 -14.02 -1.89 14.23
N GLU A 879 -12.80 -1.51 13.87
CA GLU A 879 -11.84 -2.34 13.14
C GLU A 879 -10.44 -2.16 13.75
N ASP A 880 -9.63 -3.21 13.67
CA ASP A 880 -8.33 -3.27 14.36
C ASP A 880 -7.31 -2.28 13.82
N TRP A 881 -7.39 -1.90 12.54
CA TRP A 881 -6.40 -1.00 11.95
C TRP A 881 -6.42 0.40 12.60
N ARG A 882 -7.56 0.81 13.17
CA ARG A 882 -7.79 2.09 13.86
C ARG A 882 -7.05 2.18 15.22
N ILE A 883 -6.44 1.10 15.68
CA ILE A 883 -5.70 1.02 16.95
C ILE A 883 -4.66 2.14 17.10
N ARG A 884 -4.00 2.55 16.00
CA ARG A 884 -2.96 3.58 16.00
C ARG A 884 -3.50 5.01 16.09
N ASP A 885 -4.80 5.18 15.84
CA ASP A 885 -5.47 6.48 15.74
C ASP A 885 -6.19 6.89 17.02
N LEU A 886 -6.16 6.08 18.09
CA LEU A 886 -6.88 6.39 19.33
C LEU A 886 -6.51 7.78 19.91
N GLY A 887 -5.23 8.17 19.89
CA GLY A 887 -4.82 9.51 20.29
C GLY A 887 -5.39 10.62 19.41
N LEU A 888 -5.50 10.38 18.10
CA LEU A 888 -6.10 11.32 17.15
C LEU A 888 -7.63 11.39 17.33
N ALA A 889 -8.31 10.28 17.61
CA ALA A 889 -9.74 10.26 17.93
C ALA A 889 -10.05 11.07 19.21
N ALA A 890 -9.21 10.97 20.23
CA ALA A 890 -9.28 11.86 21.40
C ALA A 890 -9.08 13.33 20.99
N GLY A 891 -8.16 13.61 20.07
CA GLY A 891 -7.95 14.95 19.53
C GLY A 891 -9.17 15.52 18.83
N ILE A 892 -9.85 14.72 18.00
CA ILE A 892 -11.11 15.10 17.34
C ILE A 892 -12.18 15.45 18.39
N ALA A 893 -12.38 14.58 19.40
CA ALA A 893 -13.33 14.82 20.48
C ALA A 893 -13.04 16.13 21.24
N HIS A 894 -11.76 16.42 21.49
CA HIS A 894 -11.34 17.65 22.16
C HIS A 894 -11.57 18.90 21.30
N LYS A 895 -11.12 18.88 20.05
CA LYS A 895 -11.17 20.03 19.13
C LYS A 895 -12.59 20.37 18.70
N ASN A 896 -13.41 19.35 18.44
CA ASN A 896 -14.78 19.56 17.96
C ASN A 896 -15.79 19.68 19.11
N GLY A 897 -15.39 19.33 20.34
CA GLY A 897 -16.28 19.33 21.51
C GLY A 897 -16.61 20.70 22.11
N GLY A 898 -16.17 21.82 21.50
CA GLY A 898 -16.51 23.17 21.94
C GLY A 898 -16.05 23.50 23.38
N GLY A 899 -14.98 22.86 23.86
CA GLY A 899 -14.46 23.04 25.22
C GLY A 899 -15.09 22.14 26.30
N ARG A 900 -16.01 21.23 25.95
CA ARG A 900 -16.62 20.28 26.90
C ARG A 900 -15.61 19.32 27.54
N LEU A 901 -14.58 18.95 26.78
CA LEU A 901 -13.52 18.04 27.21
C LEU A 901 -12.20 18.80 27.30
N SER A 902 -11.56 18.79 28.47
CA SER A 902 -10.14 19.15 28.57
C SER A 902 -9.28 18.09 27.87
N GLU A 903 -8.01 18.40 27.61
CA GLU A 903 -7.09 17.43 26.99
C GLU A 903 -7.04 16.11 27.78
N LYS A 904 -6.99 16.19 29.12
CA LYS A 904 -6.98 15.01 29.98
C LYS A 904 -8.26 14.19 29.84
N LYS A 905 -9.43 14.86 29.85
CA LYS A 905 -10.73 14.18 29.70
C LYS A 905 -10.88 13.54 28.32
N ALA A 906 -10.32 14.14 27.28
CA ALA A 906 -10.31 13.57 25.94
C ALA A 906 -9.42 12.31 25.86
N LEU A 907 -8.20 12.36 26.42
CA LEU A 907 -7.34 11.18 26.53
C LEU A 907 -7.95 10.07 27.39
N ASP A 908 -8.76 10.42 28.39
CA ASP A 908 -9.49 9.44 29.20
C ASP A 908 -10.53 8.66 28.40
N LEU A 909 -11.04 9.19 27.28
CA LEU A 909 -11.94 8.45 26.38
C LEU A 909 -11.28 7.20 25.79
N VAL A 910 -9.94 7.23 25.58
CA VAL A 910 -9.17 6.13 24.99
C VAL A 910 -8.29 5.37 26.00
N SER A 911 -8.42 5.70 27.28
CA SER A 911 -7.63 5.10 28.36
C SER A 911 -8.52 4.69 29.54
N ASN A 912 -8.74 5.57 30.51
CA ASN A 912 -9.36 5.21 31.78
C ASN A 912 -10.86 4.95 31.72
N ASN A 913 -11.59 5.54 30.77
CA ASN A 913 -13.05 5.47 30.80
C ASN A 913 -13.58 4.06 30.52
N VAL A 914 -12.90 3.22 29.75
CA VAL A 914 -13.33 1.82 29.57
C VAL A 914 -13.34 1.06 30.90
N TYR A 915 -12.37 1.30 31.78
CA TYR A 915 -12.34 0.69 33.12
C TYR A 915 -13.49 1.18 34.00
N LYS A 916 -13.82 2.48 33.92
CA LYS A 916 -14.97 3.05 34.64
C LYS A 916 -16.29 2.43 34.16
N ILE A 917 -16.48 2.33 32.84
CA ILE A 917 -17.67 1.75 32.22
C ILE A 917 -17.86 0.29 32.61
N LEU A 918 -16.77 -0.49 32.64
CA LEU A 918 -16.79 -1.91 33.02
C LEU A 918 -16.75 -2.13 34.54
N GLY A 919 -16.54 -1.08 35.35
CA GLY A 919 -16.41 -1.17 36.81
C GLY A 919 -15.22 -2.02 37.25
N LEU A 920 -14.08 -1.86 36.57
CA LEU A 920 -12.82 -2.56 36.82
C LEU A 920 -11.89 -1.70 37.70
N GLU A 921 -11.18 -2.33 38.63
CA GLU A 921 -10.15 -1.68 39.45
C GLU A 921 -8.74 -2.07 38.95
N GLU A 922 -7.86 -1.07 38.82
CA GLU A 922 -6.47 -1.31 38.41
C GLU A 922 -5.51 -0.86 39.53
N PRO A 923 -4.66 -1.77 40.06
CA PRO A 923 -3.69 -1.43 41.11
C PRO A 923 -2.74 -0.31 40.69
N GLN A 924 -2.50 0.66 41.57
CA GLN A 924 -1.67 1.84 41.28
C GLN A 924 -0.23 1.49 40.83
N ALA A 925 0.35 0.41 41.38
CA ALA A 925 1.68 -0.06 40.98
C ALA A 925 1.72 -0.55 39.52
N ARG A 926 0.62 -1.06 38.98
CA ARG A 926 0.53 -1.42 37.55
C ARG A 926 0.41 -0.15 36.69
N LYS A 927 -0.42 0.82 37.10
CA LYS A 927 -0.59 2.10 36.38
C LYS A 927 0.73 2.84 36.14
N ALA A 928 1.62 2.88 37.13
CA ALA A 928 2.90 3.58 37.03
C ALA A 928 3.88 3.02 35.97
N GLY A 929 3.65 1.80 35.47
CA GLY A 929 4.43 1.20 34.37
C GLY A 929 3.82 1.40 32.98
N HIS A 930 2.61 1.95 32.90
CA HIS A 930 1.84 2.08 31.66
C HIS A 930 1.67 3.56 31.28
N PHE A 931 2.51 4.07 30.38
CA PHE A 931 2.53 5.49 30.01
C PHE A 931 3.08 5.70 28.60
N ILE A 932 2.84 6.89 28.04
CA ILE A 932 3.36 7.32 26.75
C ILE A 932 4.07 8.65 26.93
N VAL A 933 5.24 8.78 26.30
CA VAL A 933 5.95 10.05 26.18
C VAL A 933 5.86 10.51 24.74
N TYR A 934 5.38 11.73 24.53
CA TYR A 934 5.24 12.36 23.22
C TYR A 934 6.21 13.54 23.07
N GLU A 935 6.66 13.76 21.85
CA GLU A 935 7.13 15.06 21.39
C GLU A 935 5.98 15.75 20.66
N GLY A 936 5.67 17.00 21.03
CA GLY A 936 4.44 17.66 20.62
C GLY A 936 3.21 17.19 21.39
N ASN A 937 2.05 17.77 21.07
CA ASN A 937 0.79 17.44 21.74
C ASN A 937 0.20 16.14 21.15
N PRO A 938 -0.16 15.14 21.99
CA PRO A 938 -0.74 13.86 21.54
C PRO A 938 -2.08 13.99 20.81
N LEU A 939 -2.77 15.12 20.96
CA LEU A 939 -4.07 15.41 20.35
C LEU A 939 -3.96 16.14 19.00
N GLU A 940 -2.74 16.38 18.51
CA GLU A 940 -2.46 17.12 17.27
C GLU A 940 -1.79 16.22 16.21
N ILE A 941 -1.90 16.59 14.95
CA ILE A 941 -1.35 15.81 13.82
C ILE A 941 0.19 15.68 13.91
N GLU A 942 0.85 16.67 14.52
CA GLU A 942 2.30 16.74 14.70
C GLU A 942 2.82 15.97 15.92
N GLY A 943 1.94 15.49 16.81
CA GLY A 943 2.34 14.67 17.96
C GLY A 943 3.04 13.37 17.54
N ARG A 944 4.17 13.04 18.16
CA ARG A 944 4.95 11.82 17.90
C ARG A 944 5.25 11.07 19.18
N VAL A 945 5.04 9.75 19.17
CA VAL A 945 5.41 8.89 20.30
C VAL A 945 6.93 8.79 20.35
N ARG A 946 7.52 9.11 21.51
CA ARG A 946 8.96 9.01 21.78
C ARG A 946 9.30 7.88 22.73
N ALA A 947 8.37 7.48 23.58
CA ALA A 947 8.53 6.27 24.40
C ALA A 947 7.19 5.69 24.85
N VAL A 948 7.16 4.38 25.07
CA VAL A 948 6.01 3.65 25.62
C VAL A 948 6.48 2.75 26.76
N GLY A 949 5.97 3.02 27.97
CA GLY A 949 6.04 2.09 29.09
C GLY A 949 4.83 1.16 29.05
N SER A 950 5.05 -0.15 29.07
CA SER A 950 3.99 -1.17 28.93
C SER A 950 3.90 -2.12 30.13
N GLY A 951 4.25 -1.66 31.33
CA GLY A 951 4.23 -2.47 32.55
C GLY A 951 5.35 -3.51 32.65
N ARG A 952 6.32 -3.48 31.73
CA ARG A 952 7.55 -4.29 31.73
C ARG A 952 8.67 -3.59 32.49
N GLU A 953 9.79 -4.30 32.70
CA GLU A 953 10.99 -3.73 33.31
C GLU A 953 11.76 -2.78 32.39
N THR A 954 11.42 -2.77 31.09
CA THR A 954 11.96 -1.89 30.06
C THR A 954 10.90 -0.93 29.51
N VAL A 955 11.36 0.16 28.90
CA VAL A 955 10.57 1.10 28.10
C VAL A 955 11.06 1.09 26.68
N ALA A 956 10.13 0.95 25.74
CA ALA A 956 10.41 1.09 24.32
C ALA A 956 10.59 2.58 24.00
N VAL A 957 11.77 2.95 23.51
CA VAL A 957 12.14 4.33 23.16
C VAL A 957 12.33 4.44 21.66
N PHE A 958 11.69 5.44 21.05
CA PHE A 958 11.74 5.73 19.61
C PHE A 958 12.68 6.92 19.37
N ASP A 959 13.92 6.63 18.96
CA ASP A 959 14.94 7.66 18.70
C ASP A 959 14.86 8.16 17.26
N ARG A 960 15.11 9.46 17.07
CA ARG A 960 15.16 10.08 15.74
C ARG A 960 16.54 9.88 15.16
N LYS A 961 16.65 9.07 14.10
CA LYS A 961 17.79 9.17 13.20
C LYS A 961 17.42 10.09 12.04
N TYR A 962 18.18 11.18 11.90
CA TYR A 962 18.12 12.04 10.72
C TYR A 962 18.64 11.24 9.54
N THR A 963 17.78 10.99 8.56
CA THR A 963 18.20 10.34 7.32
C THR A 963 18.47 11.42 6.28
N SER A 964 19.74 11.56 5.92
CA SER A 964 20.12 12.24 4.69
C SER A 964 19.75 11.33 3.51
N ARG A 965 18.59 11.60 2.87
CA ARG A 965 18.11 11.07 1.58
C ARG A 965 17.72 9.57 1.53
N TYR A 966 16.48 9.32 1.09
CA TYR A 966 15.99 8.08 0.46
C TYR A 966 15.46 8.52 -0.93
N PHE A 967 15.67 7.90 -2.10
CA PHE A 967 16.12 6.58 -2.53
C PHE A 967 17.23 6.71 -3.59
N SER A 968 18.46 6.32 -3.24
CA SER A 968 19.24 5.44 -4.10
C SER A 968 19.52 4.20 -3.27
N ALA A 969 19.35 3.03 -3.85
CA ALA A 969 19.37 1.70 -3.23
C ALA A 969 20.17 1.51 -1.92
N GLN A 970 19.51 0.81 -0.97
CA GLN A 970 20.06 0.07 0.19
C GLN A 970 20.50 0.89 1.44
N PRO A 971 20.32 0.33 2.65
CA PRO A 971 20.35 1.06 3.92
C PRO A 971 21.75 1.54 4.28
N THR A 972 21.90 2.83 4.63
CA THR A 972 23.04 3.27 5.43
C THR A 972 22.78 2.93 6.90
N THR A 973 23.02 1.65 7.25
CA THR A 973 23.92 1.39 8.36
C THR A 973 25.23 2.16 8.07
N THR A 974 26.14 2.33 9.02
CA THR A 974 27.55 2.44 8.60
C THR A 974 27.78 1.24 7.69
N MET A 975 27.80 1.45 6.36
CA MET A 975 27.72 0.36 5.39
C MET A 975 28.87 -0.56 5.72
N THR A 976 28.54 -1.76 6.19
CA THR A 976 29.53 -2.76 6.56
C THR A 976 30.36 -2.98 5.30
N ARG A 977 31.63 -2.56 5.32
CA ARG A 977 32.52 -2.70 4.18
C ARG A 977 32.55 -4.18 3.78
N ALA A 978 32.11 -4.49 2.56
CA ALA A 978 31.90 -5.88 2.16
C ALA A 978 33.21 -6.65 2.03
N ALA A 979 33.16 -7.95 2.25
CA ALA A 979 34.33 -8.82 2.18
C ALA A 979 34.83 -9.03 0.74
N VAL A 980 36.11 -9.41 0.63
CA VAL A 980 36.72 -9.93 -0.59
C VAL A 980 37.13 -11.37 -0.35
N VAL A 981 36.86 -12.26 -1.30
CA VAL A 981 37.32 -13.66 -1.22
C VAL A 981 37.69 -14.17 -2.60
N CYS A 982 38.87 -14.77 -2.73
CA CYS A 982 39.31 -15.45 -3.94
C CYS A 982 39.23 -16.97 -3.74
N VAL A 983 38.13 -17.56 -4.19
CA VAL A 983 37.85 -19.00 -4.01
C VAL A 983 38.45 -19.83 -5.14
N SER A 984 38.67 -21.11 -4.85
CA SER A 984 38.84 -22.11 -5.90
C SER A 984 37.50 -22.72 -6.27
N HIS A 985 37.06 -22.58 -7.52
CA HIS A 985 35.72 -23.01 -7.93
C HIS A 985 35.62 -24.50 -8.31
N GLY A 986 36.75 -25.23 -8.35
CA GLY A 986 36.78 -26.65 -8.72
C GLY A 986 36.78 -26.89 -10.24
N GLY A 987 36.88 -28.16 -10.66
CA GLY A 987 36.85 -28.53 -12.07
C GLY A 987 35.43 -28.75 -12.59
N GLY A 988 34.96 -27.91 -13.51
CA GLY A 988 33.64 -28.06 -14.14
C GLY A 988 32.50 -28.15 -13.10
N PRO A 989 31.47 -29.00 -13.32
CA PRO A 989 30.37 -29.17 -12.37
C PRO A 989 30.68 -30.12 -11.20
N MET A 990 31.93 -30.59 -11.04
CA MET A 990 32.27 -31.63 -10.05
C MET A 990 31.94 -31.28 -8.59
N PRO A 991 32.11 -30.03 -8.11
CA PRO A 991 31.70 -29.65 -6.75
C PRO A 991 30.21 -29.85 -6.47
N VAL A 992 29.34 -29.52 -7.42
CA VAL A 992 27.87 -29.68 -7.26
C VAL A 992 27.41 -31.11 -7.51
N LEU A 993 28.20 -31.90 -8.26
CA LEU A 993 27.98 -33.33 -8.45
C LEU A 993 28.49 -34.19 -7.28
N GLY A 994 29.12 -33.59 -6.27
CA GLY A 994 29.59 -34.30 -5.08
C GLY A 994 30.82 -35.17 -5.30
N ASP A 995 31.71 -34.77 -6.20
CA ASP A 995 32.96 -35.50 -6.44
C ASP A 995 33.84 -35.57 -5.17
N PRO A 996 34.33 -36.75 -4.76
CA PRO A 996 35.15 -36.89 -3.55
C PRO A 996 36.44 -36.06 -3.56
N GLY A 997 37.05 -35.83 -4.73
CA GLY A 997 38.25 -35.02 -4.87
C GLY A 997 38.03 -33.52 -4.68
N HIS A 998 36.77 -33.09 -4.68
CA HIS A 998 36.33 -31.71 -4.44
C HIS A 998 35.65 -31.54 -3.08
N ALA A 999 35.66 -32.55 -2.21
CA ALA A 999 34.90 -32.54 -0.97
C ALA A 999 35.28 -31.36 -0.04
N SER A 1000 36.58 -31.07 0.10
CA SER A 1000 37.05 -29.94 0.93
C SER A 1000 36.60 -28.60 0.36
N ILE A 1001 36.82 -28.39 -0.95
CA ILE A 1001 36.37 -27.18 -1.67
C ILE A 1001 34.86 -27.00 -1.52
N THR A 1002 34.08 -28.06 -1.69
CA THR A 1002 32.62 -28.04 -1.58
C THR A 1002 32.17 -27.67 -0.16
N ALA A 1003 32.82 -28.22 0.86
CA ALA A 1003 32.55 -27.86 2.25
C ALA A 1003 32.86 -26.38 2.52
N SER A 1004 34.01 -25.90 2.06
CA SER A 1004 34.41 -24.49 2.21
C SER A 1004 33.45 -23.53 1.48
N LEU A 1005 33.02 -23.86 0.26
CA LEU A 1005 32.02 -23.07 -0.48
C LEU A 1005 30.64 -23.05 0.20
N LYS A 1006 30.24 -24.12 0.88
CA LYS A 1006 28.96 -24.20 1.62
C LYS A 1006 29.02 -23.56 3.01
N GLU A 1007 30.17 -23.57 3.66
CA GLU A 1007 30.26 -23.24 5.10
C GLU A 1007 31.12 -22.03 5.41
N ARG A 1008 32.29 -21.88 4.76
CA ARG A 1008 33.25 -20.81 5.05
C ARG A 1008 32.94 -19.55 4.24
N VAL A 1009 32.75 -19.69 2.94
CA VAL A 1009 32.52 -18.56 2.03
C VAL A 1009 31.24 -17.79 2.35
N PRO A 1010 30.10 -18.44 2.68
CA PRO A 1010 28.90 -17.71 3.09
C PRO A 1010 29.11 -16.92 4.38
N LYS A 1011 29.93 -17.42 5.32
CA LYS A 1011 30.29 -16.69 6.55
C LYS A 1011 31.20 -15.50 6.27
N ILE A 1012 32.20 -15.66 5.39
CA ILE A 1012 33.07 -14.56 4.93
C ILE A 1012 32.22 -13.44 4.31
N LEU A 1013 31.30 -13.81 3.44
CA LEU A 1013 30.38 -12.90 2.77
C LEU A 1013 29.20 -12.46 3.65
N LYS A 1014 29.12 -12.91 4.91
CA LYS A 1014 28.02 -12.60 5.85
C LYS A 1014 26.62 -12.87 5.27
N LEU A 1015 26.50 -13.89 4.42
CA LEU A 1015 25.22 -14.30 3.82
C LEU A 1015 24.25 -14.76 4.90
N ASN A 1016 22.96 -14.53 4.68
CA ASN A 1016 21.87 -14.81 5.63
C ASN A 1016 21.95 -14.02 6.95
N THR A 1017 22.68 -12.90 6.96
CA THR A 1017 22.70 -11.94 8.07
C THR A 1017 22.24 -10.56 7.59
N PRO A 1018 21.90 -9.63 8.49
CA PRO A 1018 21.60 -8.24 8.12
C PRO A 1018 22.76 -7.51 7.40
N ASP A 1019 23.99 -8.02 7.54
CA ASP A 1019 25.20 -7.51 6.90
C ASP A 1019 25.51 -8.18 5.55
N ALA A 1020 24.58 -8.97 4.99
CA ALA A 1020 24.76 -9.58 3.68
C ALA A 1020 25.00 -8.50 2.59
N PRO A 1021 25.86 -8.75 1.59
CA PRO A 1021 26.18 -7.77 0.57
C PRO A 1021 24.97 -7.47 -0.31
N ARG A 1022 24.82 -6.21 -0.72
CA ARG A 1022 23.74 -5.80 -1.62
C ARG A 1022 23.91 -6.34 -3.04
N ALA A 1023 25.12 -6.73 -3.42
CA ALA A 1023 25.48 -7.39 -4.67
C ALA A 1023 26.86 -8.06 -4.54
N ILE A 1024 27.13 -9.04 -5.40
CA ILE A 1024 28.43 -9.70 -5.51
C ILE A 1024 28.98 -9.48 -6.91
N VAL A 1025 30.15 -8.84 -7.00
CA VAL A 1025 30.93 -8.80 -8.25
C VAL A 1025 31.76 -10.08 -8.32
N VAL A 1026 31.43 -10.95 -9.27
CA VAL A 1026 32.14 -12.20 -9.49
C VAL A 1026 33.16 -12.02 -10.63
N VAL A 1027 34.44 -12.01 -10.27
CA VAL A 1027 35.55 -11.95 -11.23
C VAL A 1027 35.87 -13.38 -11.65
N THR A 1028 35.48 -13.77 -12.85
CA THR A 1028 35.57 -15.17 -13.30
C THR A 1028 36.76 -15.39 -14.24
N ALA A 1029 37.49 -16.47 -14.01
CA ALA A 1029 38.56 -16.93 -14.90
C ALA A 1029 38.06 -17.40 -16.28
N HIS A 1030 36.77 -17.70 -16.42
CA HIS A 1030 36.15 -18.25 -17.64
C HIS A 1030 35.59 -17.18 -18.59
N TRP A 1031 35.91 -15.92 -18.31
CA TRP A 1031 35.64 -14.82 -19.22
C TRP A 1031 36.89 -13.94 -19.33
N SER A 1032 37.62 -14.08 -20.44
CA SER A 1032 38.85 -13.34 -20.70
C SER A 1032 38.66 -12.44 -21.91
N GLU A 1033 38.94 -11.15 -21.76
CA GLU A 1033 38.69 -10.11 -22.77
C GLU A 1033 39.90 -9.18 -22.90
N GLY A 1034 39.99 -8.43 -24.01
CA GLY A 1034 41.06 -7.45 -24.20
C GLY A 1034 40.92 -6.17 -23.37
N ARG A 1035 39.78 -5.99 -22.70
CA ARG A 1035 39.42 -4.87 -21.82
C ARG A 1035 38.40 -5.36 -20.79
N PRO A 1036 38.26 -4.70 -19.62
CA PRO A 1036 37.29 -5.14 -18.62
C PRO A 1036 35.88 -5.16 -19.20
N THR A 1037 35.19 -6.29 -19.15
CA THR A 1037 33.84 -6.43 -19.70
C THR A 1037 32.90 -6.91 -18.60
N ILE A 1038 31.74 -6.26 -18.47
CA ILE A 1038 30.84 -6.37 -17.32
C ILE A 1038 29.48 -6.88 -17.78
N SER A 1039 28.95 -7.90 -17.11
CA SER A 1039 27.56 -8.33 -17.35
C SER A 1039 26.58 -7.25 -16.84
N SER A 1040 25.61 -6.84 -17.65
CA SER A 1040 24.80 -5.62 -17.38
C SER A 1040 23.28 -5.78 -17.50
N ALA A 1041 22.77 -7.01 -17.67
CA ALA A 1041 21.33 -7.26 -17.73
C ALA A 1041 20.73 -7.43 -16.33
N GLY A 1042 19.40 -7.35 -16.23
CA GLY A 1042 18.67 -7.64 -14.99
C GLY A 1042 18.54 -9.14 -14.69
N SER A 1043 18.76 -9.98 -15.70
CA SER A 1043 18.74 -11.45 -15.62
C SER A 1043 19.68 -12.02 -16.68
N HIS A 1044 20.27 -13.18 -16.43
CA HIS A 1044 21.21 -13.82 -17.35
C HIS A 1044 20.89 -15.32 -17.48
N ASP A 1045 21.05 -15.85 -18.69
CA ASP A 1045 21.02 -17.30 -18.90
C ASP A 1045 22.28 -17.96 -18.34
N LEU A 1046 22.26 -19.27 -18.11
CA LEU A 1046 23.49 -20.03 -17.85
C LEU A 1046 24.28 -20.25 -19.14
N TYR A 1047 25.59 -20.04 -19.07
CA TYR A 1047 26.54 -20.35 -20.12
C TYR A 1047 27.38 -21.56 -19.72
N TYR A 1048 26.96 -22.74 -20.20
CA TYR A 1048 27.66 -24.00 -19.95
C TYR A 1048 28.93 -24.11 -20.80
N ASP A 1049 30.04 -23.62 -20.27
CA ASP A 1049 31.37 -23.62 -20.90
C ASP A 1049 32.21 -24.88 -20.60
N TYR A 1050 31.57 -25.94 -20.10
CA TYR A 1050 32.15 -27.27 -19.93
C TYR A 1050 31.42 -28.36 -20.73
N GLY A 1051 32.16 -29.40 -21.13
CA GLY A 1051 31.69 -30.49 -21.98
C GLY A 1051 31.96 -31.87 -21.38
N GLY A 1052 31.13 -32.87 -21.69
CA GLY A 1052 31.42 -34.28 -21.40
C GLY A 1052 30.97 -34.78 -20.02
N PHE A 1053 30.07 -34.06 -19.34
CA PHE A 1053 29.54 -34.42 -18.02
C PHE A 1053 28.15 -35.09 -18.12
N PRO A 1054 27.65 -35.72 -17.04
CA PRO A 1054 26.30 -36.31 -16.99
C PRO A 1054 25.20 -35.29 -17.33
N ARG A 1055 24.04 -35.78 -17.79
CA ARG A 1055 22.92 -34.92 -18.24
C ARG A 1055 22.43 -33.99 -17.14
N GLU A 1056 22.49 -34.44 -15.90
CA GLU A 1056 22.11 -33.72 -14.68
C GLU A 1056 22.93 -32.42 -14.53
N ALA A 1057 24.17 -32.38 -15.03
CA ALA A 1057 25.01 -31.18 -14.99
C ALA A 1057 24.58 -30.07 -15.97
N TYR A 1058 23.73 -30.39 -16.94
CA TYR A 1058 23.17 -29.44 -17.94
C TYR A 1058 21.70 -29.09 -17.66
N SER A 1059 21.12 -29.66 -16.60
CA SER A 1059 19.81 -29.30 -16.07
C SER A 1059 19.91 -28.42 -14.82
N LEU A 1060 21.10 -27.88 -14.53
CA LEU A 1060 21.28 -26.97 -13.42
C LEU A 1060 20.61 -25.63 -13.75
N GLU A 1061 20.09 -24.95 -12.73
CA GLU A 1061 19.53 -23.62 -12.86
C GLU A 1061 20.02 -22.80 -11.68
N TYR A 1062 20.31 -21.52 -11.90
CA TYR A 1062 20.74 -20.65 -10.82
C TYR A 1062 20.26 -19.22 -11.07
N PRO A 1063 18.97 -18.92 -10.90
CA PRO A 1063 18.33 -17.69 -11.40
C PRO A 1063 18.63 -16.45 -10.53
N ALA A 1064 19.91 -16.16 -10.25
CA ALA A 1064 20.30 -14.98 -9.50
C ALA A 1064 19.95 -13.70 -10.29
N PRO A 1065 19.46 -12.61 -9.67
CA PRO A 1065 19.28 -11.38 -10.42
C PRO A 1065 20.62 -10.83 -10.91
N GLY A 1066 20.66 -10.21 -12.08
CA GLY A 1066 21.72 -9.27 -12.44
C GLY A 1066 21.44 -7.89 -11.84
N SER A 1067 22.35 -6.93 -12.01
CA SER A 1067 22.06 -5.54 -11.65
C SER A 1067 22.68 -4.55 -12.64
N PRO A 1068 21.87 -3.96 -13.55
CA PRO A 1068 22.33 -2.93 -14.48
C PRO A 1068 22.91 -1.71 -13.74
N SER A 1069 22.37 -1.37 -12.57
CA SER A 1069 22.83 -0.25 -11.75
C SER A 1069 24.24 -0.48 -11.19
N ILE A 1070 24.51 -1.63 -10.56
CA ILE A 1070 25.85 -1.97 -10.06
C ILE A 1070 26.83 -2.16 -11.21
N ALA A 1071 26.39 -2.68 -12.36
CA ALA A 1071 27.23 -2.79 -13.54
C ALA A 1071 27.72 -1.42 -14.03
N GLU A 1072 26.86 -0.39 -13.99
CA GLU A 1072 27.25 0.99 -14.30
C GLU A 1072 28.15 1.60 -13.21
N GLU A 1073 27.88 1.35 -11.92
CA GLU A 1073 28.78 1.77 -10.82
C GLU A 1073 30.19 1.17 -11.00
N LEU A 1074 30.26 -0.13 -11.33
CA LEU A 1074 31.50 -0.84 -11.60
C LEU A 1074 32.22 -0.30 -12.83
N LYS A 1075 31.48 0.00 -13.91
CA LYS A 1075 32.02 0.66 -15.11
C LYS A 1075 32.67 2.00 -14.73
N GLN A 1076 31.96 2.85 -13.99
CA GLN A 1076 32.47 4.15 -13.58
C GLN A 1076 33.69 4.04 -12.66
N ALA A 1077 33.70 3.06 -11.74
CA ALA A 1077 34.86 2.81 -10.87
C ALA A 1077 36.10 2.42 -11.69
N LEU A 1078 35.94 1.54 -12.69
CA LEU A 1078 37.04 1.12 -13.57
C LEU A 1078 37.51 2.27 -14.48
N GLU A 1079 36.59 3.11 -14.98
CA GLU A 1079 36.93 4.32 -15.76
C GLU A 1079 37.77 5.32 -14.95
N LYS A 1080 37.48 5.50 -13.65
CA LYS A 1080 38.25 6.38 -12.75
C LYS A 1080 39.70 5.93 -12.56
N GLU A 1081 39.97 4.62 -12.59
CA GLU A 1081 41.33 4.07 -12.56
C GLU A 1081 42.00 4.07 -13.96
N GLY A 1082 41.41 4.73 -14.96
CA GLY A 1082 41.95 4.87 -16.30
C GLY A 1082 41.84 3.62 -17.17
N LEU A 1083 40.87 2.75 -16.90
CA LEU A 1083 40.55 1.59 -17.74
C LEU A 1083 39.41 1.92 -18.71
N SER A 1084 39.22 1.11 -19.76
CA SER A 1084 38.16 1.28 -20.76
C SER A 1084 37.12 0.15 -20.71
N PRO A 1085 36.31 0.06 -19.65
CA PRO A 1085 35.34 -1.02 -19.47
C PRO A 1085 34.19 -0.98 -20.49
N VAL A 1086 33.59 -2.15 -20.77
CA VAL A 1086 32.42 -2.28 -21.66
C VAL A 1086 31.31 -3.09 -20.97
N LEU A 1087 30.06 -2.66 -21.14
CA LEU A 1087 28.89 -3.40 -20.67
C LEU A 1087 28.45 -4.43 -21.72
N ASN A 1088 28.12 -5.64 -21.27
CA ASN A 1088 27.56 -6.71 -22.09
C ASN A 1088 26.24 -7.20 -21.48
N SER A 1089 25.12 -6.94 -22.15
CA SER A 1089 23.78 -7.32 -21.69
C SER A 1089 23.37 -8.75 -22.08
N ARG A 1090 24.24 -9.52 -22.75
CA ARG A 1090 23.95 -10.86 -23.27
C ARG A 1090 24.85 -11.97 -22.70
N ARG A 1091 25.88 -11.64 -21.91
CA ARG A 1091 26.78 -12.64 -21.31
C ARG A 1091 26.00 -13.48 -20.28
N GLY A 1092 25.91 -14.79 -20.48
CA GLY A 1092 25.38 -15.70 -19.47
C GLY A 1092 26.40 -16.01 -18.36
N TRP A 1093 25.94 -16.50 -17.22
CA TRP A 1093 26.81 -16.94 -16.13
C TRP A 1093 27.59 -18.18 -16.55
N ASP A 1094 28.92 -18.07 -16.63
CA ASP A 1094 29.79 -19.23 -16.87
C ASP A 1094 29.93 -20.08 -15.61
N HIS A 1095 30.55 -21.27 -15.72
CA HIS A 1095 30.66 -22.16 -14.58
C HIS A 1095 31.51 -21.60 -13.44
N GLY A 1096 32.44 -20.69 -13.72
CA GLY A 1096 33.13 -19.91 -12.69
C GLY A 1096 32.19 -19.03 -11.87
N VAL A 1097 30.99 -18.75 -12.36
CA VAL A 1097 29.95 -18.02 -11.62
C VAL A 1097 28.94 -19.00 -11.00
N PHE A 1098 28.20 -19.76 -11.79
CA PHE A 1098 27.02 -20.46 -11.24
C PHE A 1098 27.36 -21.72 -10.41
N ILE A 1099 28.47 -22.41 -10.67
CA ILE A 1099 28.88 -23.60 -9.88
C ILE A 1099 29.24 -23.22 -8.43
N PRO A 1100 30.16 -22.27 -8.17
CA PRO A 1100 30.43 -21.88 -6.79
C PRO A 1100 29.21 -21.20 -6.16
N MET A 1101 28.42 -20.43 -6.91
CA MET A 1101 27.27 -19.70 -6.34
C MET A 1101 26.07 -20.60 -6.00
N LEU A 1102 25.88 -21.72 -6.69
CA LEU A 1102 24.96 -22.79 -6.28
C LEU A 1102 25.27 -23.35 -4.88
N LEU A 1103 26.54 -23.28 -4.46
CA LEU A 1103 27.00 -23.76 -3.16
C LEU A 1103 27.06 -22.63 -2.11
N VAL A 1104 27.49 -21.44 -2.52
CA VAL A 1104 27.70 -20.27 -1.66
C VAL A 1104 26.37 -19.58 -1.33
N ASN A 1105 25.52 -19.33 -2.33
CA ASN A 1105 24.22 -18.70 -2.14
C ASN A 1105 23.12 -19.47 -2.90
N PRO A 1106 22.72 -20.67 -2.44
CA PRO A 1106 21.73 -21.49 -3.14
C PRO A 1106 20.35 -20.80 -3.29
N ALA A 1107 20.04 -19.81 -2.47
CA ALA A 1107 18.79 -19.05 -2.56
C ALA A 1107 18.71 -18.13 -3.79
N ALA A 1108 19.83 -17.87 -4.48
CA ALA A 1108 19.90 -17.01 -5.66
C ALA A 1108 19.25 -15.62 -5.49
N ASN A 1109 19.25 -15.11 -4.26
CA ASN A 1109 18.53 -13.88 -3.87
C ASN A 1109 19.44 -12.63 -3.81
N ILE A 1110 20.72 -12.76 -4.13
CA ILE A 1110 21.68 -11.63 -4.16
C ILE A 1110 22.08 -11.35 -5.60
N PRO A 1111 22.01 -10.09 -6.06
CA PRO A 1111 22.44 -9.73 -7.41
C PRO A 1111 23.89 -10.06 -7.71
N ILE A 1112 24.15 -10.64 -8.90
CA ILE A 1112 25.49 -10.97 -9.39
C ILE A 1112 25.87 -10.08 -10.58
N ILE A 1113 27.10 -9.58 -10.54
CA ILE A 1113 27.72 -8.85 -11.64
C ILE A 1113 29.00 -9.59 -12.01
N GLN A 1114 29.01 -10.25 -13.15
CA GLN A 1114 30.17 -10.95 -13.67
C GLN A 1114 31.12 -9.96 -14.33
N LEU A 1115 32.41 -10.06 -14.00
CA LEU A 1115 33.49 -9.25 -14.57
C LEU A 1115 34.54 -10.16 -15.22
N SER A 1116 34.93 -9.83 -16.45
CA SER A 1116 35.99 -10.53 -17.17
C SER A 1116 37.37 -10.26 -16.57
N VAL A 1117 38.28 -11.24 -16.65
CA VAL A 1117 39.72 -11.01 -16.54
C VAL A 1117 40.28 -10.49 -17.87
N LEU A 1118 41.52 -10.00 -17.87
CA LEU A 1118 42.19 -9.51 -19.07
C LEU A 1118 43.09 -10.58 -19.69
N ALA A 1119 42.98 -10.74 -21.01
CA ALA A 1119 43.81 -11.64 -21.80
C ALA A 1119 45.31 -11.27 -21.81
N SER A 1120 45.67 -10.06 -21.36
CA SER A 1120 47.06 -9.62 -21.21
C SER A 1120 47.82 -10.37 -20.11
N GLU A 1121 47.12 -10.95 -19.13
CA GLU A 1121 47.68 -11.46 -17.87
C GLU A 1121 48.53 -10.42 -17.11
N ASP A 1122 48.34 -9.13 -17.42
CA ASP A 1122 49.13 -8.06 -16.81
C ASP A 1122 48.70 -7.90 -15.34
N ALA A 1123 49.64 -8.17 -14.44
CA ALA A 1123 49.36 -8.14 -13.01
C ALA A 1123 49.00 -6.74 -12.51
N GLU A 1124 49.62 -5.70 -13.07
CA GLU A 1124 49.38 -4.32 -12.68
C GLU A 1124 48.00 -3.85 -13.16
N GLU A 1125 47.56 -4.25 -14.35
CA GLU A 1125 46.20 -3.97 -14.84
C GLU A 1125 45.13 -4.67 -13.98
N HIS A 1126 45.33 -5.92 -13.57
CA HIS A 1126 44.38 -6.61 -12.69
C HIS A 1126 44.36 -6.05 -11.27
N LEU A 1127 45.52 -5.66 -10.72
CA LEU A 1127 45.58 -4.96 -9.43
C LEU A 1127 44.89 -3.59 -9.50
N ARG A 1128 45.02 -2.88 -10.63
CA ARG A 1128 44.25 -1.65 -10.92
C ARG A 1128 42.75 -1.88 -10.99
N MET A 1129 42.30 -2.96 -11.65
CA MET A 1129 40.89 -3.36 -11.60
C MET A 1129 40.45 -3.57 -10.15
N GLY A 1130 41.24 -4.29 -9.35
CA GLY A 1130 40.98 -4.47 -7.93
C GLY A 1130 40.82 -3.15 -7.16
N ARG A 1131 41.73 -2.19 -7.36
CA ARG A 1131 41.64 -0.87 -6.73
C ARG A 1131 40.32 -0.14 -7.04
N ALA A 1132 39.86 -0.22 -8.29
CA ALA A 1132 38.54 0.30 -8.65
C ALA A 1132 37.42 -0.37 -7.83
N LEU A 1133 37.44 -1.72 -7.77
CA LEU A 1133 36.46 -2.52 -7.02
C LEU A 1133 36.49 -2.24 -5.51
N SER A 1134 37.62 -1.80 -4.94
CA SER A 1134 37.75 -1.45 -3.51
C SER A 1134 36.71 -0.40 -3.08
N THR A 1135 36.41 0.57 -3.96
CA THR A 1135 35.44 1.63 -3.66
C THR A 1135 33.99 1.14 -3.60
N LEU A 1136 33.66 0.07 -4.34
CA LEU A 1136 32.33 -0.53 -4.30
C LEU A 1136 32.08 -1.27 -2.98
N ARG A 1137 33.14 -1.76 -2.34
CA ARG A 1137 33.05 -2.46 -1.04
C ARG A 1137 32.54 -1.56 0.07
N ASP A 1138 32.87 -0.27 0.03
CA ASP A 1138 32.36 0.74 0.98
C ASP A 1138 30.85 0.96 0.84
N SER A 1139 30.29 0.55 -0.30
CA SER A 1139 28.84 0.53 -0.55
C SER A 1139 28.26 -0.88 -0.38
N ASN A 1140 28.87 -1.73 0.44
CA ASN A 1140 28.45 -3.11 0.74
C ASN A 1140 28.32 -4.02 -0.51
N VAL A 1141 29.19 -3.87 -1.52
CA VAL A 1141 29.31 -4.78 -2.66
C VAL A 1141 30.50 -5.73 -2.45
N ALA A 1142 30.22 -7.02 -2.31
CA ALA A 1142 31.28 -8.00 -2.08
C ALA A 1142 31.99 -8.36 -3.39
N ILE A 1143 33.27 -8.71 -3.28
CA ILE A 1143 34.09 -9.13 -4.42
C ILE A 1143 34.44 -10.61 -4.27
N LEU A 1144 34.00 -11.43 -5.22
CA LEU A 1144 34.33 -12.85 -5.27
C LEU A 1144 35.20 -13.13 -6.50
N GLY A 1145 36.48 -13.42 -6.27
CA GLY A 1145 37.36 -13.95 -7.31
C GLY A 1145 37.11 -15.45 -7.47
N SER A 1146 36.67 -15.87 -8.64
CA SER A 1146 36.44 -17.27 -8.96
C SER A 1146 37.52 -17.78 -9.91
N GLY A 1147 38.51 -18.46 -9.34
CA GLY A 1147 39.69 -18.94 -10.06
C GLY A 1147 40.26 -20.21 -9.45
N PHE A 1148 41.58 -20.35 -9.50
CA PHE A 1148 42.32 -21.48 -8.93
C PHE A 1148 43.77 -21.07 -8.61
N ALA A 1149 43.96 -20.22 -7.59
CA ALA A 1149 45.24 -19.52 -7.34
C ALA A 1149 46.46 -20.45 -7.20
N SER A 1150 46.29 -21.62 -6.57
CA SER A 1150 47.40 -22.53 -6.28
C SER A 1150 47.86 -23.37 -7.47
N LEU A 1151 46.99 -23.75 -8.41
CA LEU A 1151 47.33 -24.66 -9.52
C LEU A 1151 46.21 -24.70 -10.59
N HIS A 1152 46.49 -24.32 -11.84
CA HIS A 1152 45.58 -24.51 -12.97
C HIS A 1152 46.25 -25.12 -14.22
N ASN A 1153 47.37 -25.82 -14.04
CA ASN A 1153 48.03 -26.51 -15.13
C ASN A 1153 47.43 -27.90 -15.37
N PHE A 1154 46.50 -28.04 -16.32
CA PHE A 1154 45.82 -29.31 -16.62
C PHE A 1154 46.76 -30.48 -16.90
N SER A 1155 47.92 -30.24 -17.53
CA SER A 1155 48.91 -31.28 -17.79
C SER A 1155 49.45 -31.89 -16.48
N LYS A 1156 49.63 -31.05 -15.45
CA LYS A 1156 50.04 -31.47 -14.11
C LYS A 1156 48.87 -31.99 -13.27
N MET A 1157 47.70 -31.36 -13.34
CA MET A 1157 46.51 -31.85 -12.63
C MET A 1157 46.11 -33.26 -13.09
N ARG A 1158 46.34 -33.60 -14.36
CA ARG A 1158 46.13 -34.96 -14.88
C ARG A 1158 46.91 -36.02 -14.10
N SER A 1159 48.11 -35.74 -13.59
CA SER A 1159 48.84 -36.71 -12.77
C SER A 1159 48.21 -36.93 -11.39
N LEU A 1160 47.49 -35.95 -10.86
CA LEU A 1160 46.70 -36.10 -9.63
C LEU A 1160 45.48 -36.99 -9.87
N PHE A 1161 44.77 -36.79 -10.98
CA PHE A 1161 43.58 -37.58 -11.34
C PHE A 1161 43.91 -39.03 -11.72
N MET A 1162 45.13 -39.30 -12.22
CA MET A 1162 45.58 -40.64 -12.58
C MET A 1162 46.15 -41.44 -11.40
N GLY A 1163 46.24 -40.84 -10.20
CA GLY A 1163 46.62 -41.54 -8.97
C GLY A 1163 48.07 -42.01 -8.90
N ASP A 1164 49.01 -41.35 -9.60
CA ASP A 1164 50.45 -41.62 -9.48
C ASP A 1164 51.01 -41.01 -8.18
N PRO A 1165 51.36 -41.81 -7.15
CA PRO A 1165 51.75 -41.28 -5.85
C PRO A 1165 53.09 -40.52 -5.89
N SER A 1166 54.00 -40.87 -6.81
CA SER A 1166 55.31 -40.22 -6.92
C SER A 1166 55.19 -38.87 -7.62
N ALA A 1167 54.42 -38.81 -8.70
CA ALA A 1167 54.11 -37.55 -9.39
C ALA A 1167 53.28 -36.60 -8.50
N GLY A 1168 52.31 -37.15 -7.75
CA GLY A 1168 51.49 -36.40 -6.78
C GLY A 1168 52.32 -35.77 -5.66
N ALA A 1169 53.22 -36.54 -5.03
CA ALA A 1169 54.10 -36.01 -3.98
C ALA A 1169 55.05 -34.91 -4.48
N LYS A 1170 55.61 -35.09 -5.70
CA LYS A 1170 56.46 -34.08 -6.33
C LYS A 1170 55.67 -32.80 -6.63
N LEU A 1171 54.48 -32.93 -7.20
CA LEU A 1171 53.60 -31.79 -7.50
C LEU A 1171 53.15 -31.09 -6.22
N GLY A 1172 52.77 -31.83 -5.18
CA GLY A 1172 52.40 -31.27 -3.87
C GLY A 1172 53.53 -30.44 -3.26
N LYS A 1173 54.79 -30.87 -3.40
CA LYS A 1173 55.94 -30.05 -2.99
C LYS A 1173 56.05 -28.75 -3.79
N GLN A 1174 55.90 -28.81 -5.12
CA GLN A 1174 55.96 -27.63 -5.99
C GLN A 1174 54.81 -26.65 -5.70
N VAL A 1175 53.60 -27.15 -5.46
CA VAL A 1175 52.43 -26.37 -5.03
C VAL A 1175 52.71 -25.72 -3.67
N GLY A 1176 53.31 -26.44 -2.73
CA GLY A 1176 53.71 -25.92 -1.42
C GLY A 1176 54.70 -24.76 -1.51
N GLU A 1177 55.74 -24.88 -2.35
CA GLU A 1177 56.74 -23.83 -2.57
C GLU A 1177 56.12 -22.59 -3.24
N TRP A 1178 55.30 -22.78 -4.27
CA TRP A 1178 54.52 -21.70 -4.90
C TRP A 1178 53.57 -21.01 -3.89
N ASN A 1179 52.80 -21.79 -3.14
CA ASN A 1179 51.85 -21.27 -2.16
C ASN A 1179 52.55 -20.49 -1.04
N ALA A 1180 53.77 -20.87 -0.66
CA ALA A 1180 54.55 -20.16 0.35
C ALA A 1180 54.97 -18.77 -0.14
N GLU A 1181 55.56 -18.67 -1.35
CA GLU A 1181 55.94 -17.39 -1.94
C GLU A 1181 54.72 -16.51 -2.25
N LEU A 1182 53.65 -17.11 -2.79
CA LEU A 1182 52.39 -16.40 -3.05
C LEU A 1182 51.79 -15.85 -1.74
N THR A 1183 51.77 -16.65 -0.68
CA THR A 1183 51.25 -16.22 0.62
C THR A 1183 52.08 -15.08 1.21
N ASP A 1184 53.42 -15.13 1.13
CA ASP A 1184 54.27 -14.02 1.57
C ASP A 1184 53.99 -12.72 0.80
N ALA A 1185 53.74 -12.83 -0.52
CA ALA A 1185 53.40 -11.68 -1.36
C ALA A 1185 52.00 -11.11 -1.05
N VAL A 1186 51.00 -11.98 -0.85
CA VAL A 1186 49.63 -11.57 -0.53
C VAL A 1186 49.53 -10.99 0.89
N ALA A 1187 50.33 -11.50 1.83
CA ALA A 1187 50.31 -11.10 3.24
C ALA A 1187 50.99 -9.75 3.55
N LYS A 1188 51.54 -9.05 2.55
CA LYS A 1188 52.03 -7.67 2.76
C LYS A 1188 50.87 -6.78 3.22
N GLU A 1189 51.09 -6.04 4.31
CA GLU A 1189 50.05 -5.22 4.96
C GLU A 1189 49.65 -4.03 4.08
N LYS A 1190 50.63 -3.32 3.53
CA LYS A 1190 50.38 -2.17 2.65
C LYS A 1190 50.07 -2.61 1.23
N LEU A 1191 49.05 -1.99 0.64
CA LEU A 1191 48.63 -2.22 -0.74
C LEU A 1191 49.77 -2.04 -1.75
N GLU A 1192 50.61 -1.02 -1.57
CA GLU A 1192 51.75 -0.74 -2.46
C GLU A 1192 52.78 -1.87 -2.43
N ASP A 1193 53.16 -2.34 -1.23
CA ASP A 1193 54.11 -3.44 -1.05
C ASP A 1193 53.55 -4.76 -1.60
N ARG A 1194 52.26 -5.03 -1.35
CA ARG A 1194 51.54 -6.18 -1.92
C ARG A 1194 51.50 -6.12 -3.44
N THR A 1195 51.21 -4.95 -3.99
CA THR A 1195 51.15 -4.70 -5.44
C THR A 1195 52.51 -4.95 -6.07
N GLN A 1196 53.58 -4.41 -5.49
CA GLN A 1196 54.95 -4.60 -5.99
C GLN A 1196 55.38 -6.07 -5.93
N ALA A 1197 55.04 -6.79 -4.85
CA ALA A 1197 55.34 -8.21 -4.72
C ALA A 1197 54.58 -9.06 -5.75
N LEU A 1198 53.27 -8.82 -5.92
CA LEU A 1198 52.42 -9.57 -6.84
C LEU A 1198 52.65 -9.23 -8.32
N ALA A 1199 53.08 -8.02 -8.66
CA ALA A 1199 53.52 -7.67 -10.01
C ALA A 1199 54.65 -8.59 -10.51
N GLY A 1200 55.44 -9.13 -9.58
CA GLY A 1200 56.51 -10.09 -9.83
C GLY A 1200 56.10 -11.56 -9.88
N TRP A 1201 54.81 -11.94 -9.83
CA TRP A 1201 54.37 -13.32 -9.61
C TRP A 1201 54.97 -14.36 -10.59
N ARG A 1202 55.26 -13.96 -11.83
CA ARG A 1202 55.93 -14.83 -12.82
C ARG A 1202 57.36 -15.20 -12.44
N LYS A 1203 57.97 -14.50 -11.48
CA LYS A 1203 59.30 -14.80 -10.92
C LYS A 1203 59.24 -15.75 -9.72
N PHE A 1204 58.05 -16.05 -9.19
CA PHE A 1204 57.92 -16.98 -8.08
C PHE A 1204 58.31 -18.40 -8.50
N ALA A 1205 58.78 -19.18 -7.52
CA ALA A 1205 59.09 -20.58 -7.73
C ALA A 1205 57.88 -21.30 -8.35
N HIS A 1206 58.13 -22.08 -9.41
CA HIS A 1206 57.11 -22.89 -10.08
C HIS A 1206 55.95 -22.11 -10.73
N SER A 1207 56.08 -20.80 -10.98
CA SER A 1207 55.01 -19.98 -11.58
C SER A 1207 54.44 -20.56 -12.88
N TYR A 1208 55.30 -20.98 -13.83
CA TYR A 1208 54.89 -21.61 -15.09
C TYR A 1208 54.45 -23.08 -14.93
N ASP A 1209 54.85 -23.73 -13.84
CA ASP A 1209 54.40 -25.07 -13.51
C ASP A 1209 52.96 -25.05 -13.00
N MET A 1210 52.59 -24.05 -12.19
CA MET A 1210 51.24 -23.88 -11.63
C MET A 1210 50.26 -23.26 -12.63
N HIS A 1211 50.73 -22.25 -13.37
CA HIS A 1211 49.95 -21.50 -14.35
C HIS A 1211 50.77 -21.38 -15.64
N PRO A 1212 50.46 -22.11 -16.72
CA PRO A 1212 51.29 -22.11 -17.92
C PRO A 1212 51.35 -20.72 -18.58
N ARG A 1213 52.28 -20.56 -19.53
CA ARG A 1213 52.44 -19.31 -20.30
C ARG A 1213 51.21 -19.12 -21.20
N GLY A 1214 50.49 -18.01 -21.04
CA GLY A 1214 49.22 -17.77 -21.73
C GLY A 1214 48.06 -18.61 -21.19
N GLY A 1215 48.20 -19.16 -19.97
CA GLY A 1215 47.17 -19.90 -19.24
C GLY A 1215 47.10 -19.49 -17.76
N GLY A 1216 47.30 -18.19 -17.50
CA GLY A 1216 47.26 -17.58 -16.17
C GLY A 1216 45.89 -17.02 -15.78
N GLU A 1217 44.86 -17.20 -16.59
CA GLU A 1217 43.51 -16.65 -16.37
C GLU A 1217 42.89 -17.08 -15.03
N HIS A 1218 43.20 -18.29 -14.55
CA HIS A 1218 42.73 -18.78 -13.25
C HIS A 1218 43.51 -18.22 -12.05
N PHE A 1219 44.64 -17.55 -12.28
CA PHE A 1219 45.36 -16.79 -11.26
C PHE A 1219 44.87 -15.34 -11.18
N MET A 1220 44.41 -14.76 -12.29
CA MET A 1220 44.04 -13.34 -12.38
C MET A 1220 42.96 -12.87 -11.37
N PRO A 1221 41.92 -13.66 -11.02
CA PRO A 1221 40.94 -13.26 -10.01
C PRO A 1221 41.57 -12.93 -8.65
N LEU A 1222 42.68 -13.59 -8.28
CA LEU A 1222 43.40 -13.30 -7.03
C LEU A 1222 44.03 -11.91 -7.08
N LEU A 1223 44.58 -11.48 -8.21
CA LEU A 1223 45.18 -10.16 -8.35
C LEU A 1223 44.13 -9.05 -8.25
N VAL A 1224 42.94 -9.27 -8.84
CA VAL A 1224 41.81 -8.34 -8.68
C VAL A 1224 41.35 -8.30 -7.21
N CYS A 1225 41.23 -9.45 -6.54
CA CYS A 1225 40.89 -9.50 -5.12
C CYS A 1225 41.93 -8.80 -4.23
N ALA A 1226 43.22 -9.04 -4.47
CA ALA A 1226 44.30 -8.43 -3.71
C ALA A 1226 44.36 -6.91 -3.86
N GLY A 1227 44.00 -6.38 -5.03
CA GLY A 1227 43.83 -4.94 -5.26
C GLY A 1227 42.58 -4.37 -4.58
N ALA A 1228 41.47 -5.12 -4.59
CA ALA A 1228 40.21 -4.72 -3.94
C ALA A 1228 40.29 -4.73 -2.41
N ALA A 1229 41.20 -5.52 -1.85
CA ALA A 1229 41.44 -5.63 -0.42
C ALA A 1229 41.91 -4.32 0.23
N GLY A 1230 42.60 -3.44 -0.50
CA GLY A 1230 43.27 -2.28 0.11
C GLY A 1230 44.33 -2.72 1.14
N ASP A 1231 44.47 -1.97 2.23
CA ASP A 1231 45.43 -2.25 3.31
C ASP A 1231 44.92 -3.28 4.34
N GLU A 1232 43.84 -4.02 4.04
CA GLU A 1232 43.31 -5.04 4.95
C GLU A 1232 44.26 -6.23 5.07
N ALA A 1233 44.33 -6.80 6.29
CA ALA A 1233 45.08 -8.02 6.56
C ALA A 1233 44.39 -9.23 5.91
N VAL A 1234 45.18 -10.14 5.36
CA VAL A 1234 44.67 -11.34 4.68
C VAL A 1234 44.36 -12.47 5.65
N GLY A 1235 43.17 -13.07 5.49
CA GLY A 1235 42.82 -14.38 6.02
C GLY A 1235 43.07 -15.48 4.97
N ILE A 1236 43.49 -16.66 5.42
CA ILE A 1236 43.84 -17.78 4.54
C ILE A 1236 43.29 -19.08 5.12
N TYR A 1237 42.70 -19.91 4.26
CA TYR A 1237 42.45 -21.31 4.57
C TYR A 1237 42.86 -22.18 3.38
N LYS A 1238 42.97 -23.49 3.63
CA LYS A 1238 43.41 -24.48 2.66
C LYS A 1238 42.35 -25.55 2.48
N ASP A 1239 42.14 -25.95 1.23
CA ASP A 1239 41.34 -27.12 0.88
C ASP A 1239 42.23 -28.21 0.29
N ASP A 1240 41.96 -29.46 0.66
CA ASP A 1240 42.55 -30.61 -0.04
C ASP A 1240 41.89 -30.76 -1.41
N PHE A 1241 42.74 -30.85 -2.45
CA PHE A 1241 42.33 -31.16 -3.81
C PHE A 1241 43.22 -32.29 -4.35
N HIS A 1242 42.75 -33.53 -4.26
CA HIS A 1242 43.52 -34.71 -4.66
C HIS A 1242 44.92 -34.79 -4.00
N GLY A 1243 45.02 -34.46 -2.70
CA GLY A 1243 46.28 -34.55 -1.95
C GLY A 1243 47.23 -33.36 -2.11
N VAL A 1244 46.78 -32.26 -2.74
CA VAL A 1244 47.51 -30.98 -2.76
C VAL A 1244 46.70 -29.87 -2.09
N ASP A 1245 47.40 -29.01 -1.36
CA ASP A 1245 46.80 -27.85 -0.67
C ASP A 1245 46.45 -26.73 -1.66
N ILE A 1246 45.18 -26.38 -1.75
CA ILE A 1246 44.69 -25.23 -2.52
C ILE A 1246 44.33 -24.11 -1.56
N ASN A 1247 45.02 -22.97 -1.70
CA ASN A 1247 44.83 -21.81 -0.84
C ASN A 1247 43.66 -20.95 -1.34
N THR A 1248 42.79 -20.55 -0.40
CA THR A 1248 41.84 -19.45 -0.58
C THR A 1248 42.27 -18.28 0.29
N TYR A 1249 42.24 -17.08 -0.29
CA TYR A 1249 42.58 -15.82 0.37
C TYR A 1249 41.34 -14.95 0.53
N TYR A 1250 41.16 -14.31 1.68
CA TYR A 1250 40.02 -13.43 1.94
C TYR A 1250 40.40 -12.22 2.81
N TRP A 1251 39.58 -11.17 2.75
CA TRP A 1251 39.75 -9.92 3.48
C TRP A 1251 38.40 -9.41 3.99
N GLY A 1252 38.36 -8.94 5.24
CA GLY A 1252 37.18 -8.45 5.94
C GLY A 1252 37.14 -8.84 7.42
N ASP A 1253 36.19 -8.29 8.19
CA ASP A 1253 36.09 -8.43 9.66
C ASP A 1253 35.57 -9.80 10.15
N VAL A 1254 35.99 -10.90 9.53
CA VAL A 1254 35.54 -12.27 9.89
C VAL A 1254 36.76 -13.18 10.05
N ARG A 1255 36.85 -13.93 11.16
CA ARG A 1255 37.81 -15.04 11.31
C ARG A 1255 37.05 -16.35 11.09
N VAL A 1256 37.52 -17.18 10.16
CA VAL A 1256 36.78 -18.36 9.63
C VAL A 1256 37.58 -19.63 9.74
#